data_AF-F9LWJ9-F1
#
_entry.id   AF-F9LWJ9-F1
#
_cell.length_a   1.000
_cell.length_b   1.000
_cell.length_c   1.000
_cell.angle_alpha   90.00
_cell.angle_beta   90.00
_cell.angle_gamma   90.00
#
_symmetry.space_group_name_H-M   'P 1'
#
loop_
_entity.id
_entity.type
_entity.pdbx_description
1 polymer ?
#
loop_
_entity_poly.entity_id
_entity_poly.type
_entity_poly.pdbx_seq_one_letter_code
_entity_poly.pdbx_strand_id
1 'polypeptide(L)'
;MNLHQPLHVLPGVGPKSAEKYAKLGIENLQDLLLYFPFRYEDFKTKQVLELEDGEKAVLSGQVVTPASVQYYGFKRNRLRFSLKQGEVVFAVNFFNQPYLADKIELGATLAVFGKWDRAKASLTGMKVLAQVEDDLQPVYRLAQGISQASLVKIIKTAFDQGLDLLIEENLPQSLLDKYKLMSRCQAVRAMHFPKDLAEYKQALRRIKFEELFYFQMQLQMLKSENRVHGSGLVLNWSQKKVTAVKECLPFALTQAQEKSLREILADMKSDHHMNRLLQGDVGSGKTVVAGLAMFAAVTAGYQAALMVPTEILAEQHFESLQNLFPDLKLALLTGSLKAAEKREVLETIAKGEADLIIGTHALIQDGVDYARLGLIIIDEQHRFGVGQRRILREKGGNPDVLMMTATPIPRTLAITAFGDMDVSIIDQMPAGRKPIVTRWIKHEQLPQVLTWLEGEIQKGSQAYVISPLIEESEALDLKNAIALSEELTAHFAGKAEVALLHGKMKSDEKDQIMQDFKERKTDILVSTTVIEVGVNVPNATVMIIMDADRFGLSQLHQLRGRVGRGDKQSYAVLVANPKTDSGKDRMRIMTETTNGFILAEEDLKMRGSGEIFGTRQSGLPEFQVADIIEDFPILEEARKVASYISSMEGWKEDPEWRMIALHLEKKEHLD
;
A
#
# COMPACT_ATOMS: atom_id res chain seq x y z
N MET A 1 25.82 6.58 33.85
CA MET A 1 25.91 6.45 32.38
C MET A 1 24.80 7.27 31.76
N ASN A 2 25.01 7.83 30.57
CA ASN A 2 23.97 8.50 29.78
C ASN A 2 23.67 7.62 28.56
N LEU A 3 22.41 7.52 28.14
CA LEU A 3 21.98 6.73 26.99
C LEU A 3 22.64 7.13 25.67
N HIS A 4 23.10 8.38 25.53
CA HIS A 4 23.80 8.85 24.33
C HIS A 4 25.30 8.47 24.29
N GLN A 5 25.81 7.73 25.27
CA GLN A 5 27.20 7.28 25.26
C GLN A 5 27.41 6.13 24.25
N PRO A 6 28.61 6.01 23.66
CA PRO A 6 28.93 4.89 22.76
C PRO A 6 28.91 3.54 23.48
N LEU A 7 28.67 2.45 22.74
CA LEU A 7 28.55 1.10 23.31
C LEU A 7 29.80 0.58 24.02
N HIS A 8 31.00 1.08 23.72
CA HIS A 8 32.23 0.58 24.33
C HIS A 8 32.36 0.88 25.84
N VAL A 9 31.45 1.70 26.37
CA VAL A 9 31.34 1.95 27.81
C VAL A 9 30.70 0.75 28.54
N LEU A 10 29.99 -0.14 27.82
CA LEU A 10 29.44 -1.37 28.40
C LEU A 10 30.55 -2.41 28.65
N PRO A 11 30.56 -3.05 29.83
CA PRO A 11 31.46 -4.15 30.12
C PRO A 11 31.33 -5.28 29.07
N GLY A 12 32.45 -5.68 28.48
CA GLY A 12 32.48 -6.74 27.46
C GLY A 12 32.30 -6.26 26.02
N VAL A 13 32.11 -4.95 25.79
CA VAL A 13 32.10 -4.35 24.45
C VAL A 13 33.37 -3.53 24.23
N GLY A 14 34.34 -4.07 23.49
CA GLY A 14 35.51 -3.31 23.06
C GLY A 14 35.23 -2.41 21.84
N PRO A 15 36.13 -1.47 21.49
CA PRO A 15 35.96 -0.57 20.35
C PRO A 15 35.68 -1.29 19.02
N LYS A 16 36.43 -2.37 18.73
CA LYS A 16 36.23 -3.22 17.54
C LYS A 16 34.88 -3.96 17.52
N SER A 17 34.29 -4.24 18.69
CA SER A 17 32.96 -4.83 18.77
C SER A 17 31.88 -3.77 18.56
N ALA A 18 32.07 -2.55 19.08
CA ALA A 18 31.17 -1.43 18.84
C ALA A 18 31.05 -1.09 17.34
N GLU A 19 32.16 -1.09 16.58
CA GLU A 19 32.14 -0.92 15.12
C GLU A 19 31.28 -1.96 14.38
N LYS A 20 31.15 -3.18 14.92
CA LYS A 20 30.29 -4.21 14.32
C LYS A 20 28.82 -3.91 14.57
N TYR A 21 28.47 -3.43 15.77
CA TYR A 21 27.10 -3.05 16.12
C TYR A 21 26.64 -1.78 15.39
N ALA A 22 27.56 -0.86 15.08
CA ALA A 22 27.26 0.30 14.23
C ALA A 22 26.74 -0.12 12.83
N LYS A 23 27.19 -1.27 12.29
CA LYS A 23 26.64 -1.83 11.03
C LYS A 23 25.18 -2.27 11.12
N LEU A 24 24.65 -2.43 12.34
CA LEU A 24 23.23 -2.68 12.62
C LEU A 24 22.45 -1.39 12.90
N GLY A 25 23.08 -0.22 12.77
CA GLY A 25 22.50 1.06 13.17
C GLY A 25 22.51 1.29 14.68
N ILE A 26 23.31 0.54 15.44
CA ILE A 26 23.42 0.66 16.89
C ILE A 26 24.71 1.41 17.23
N GLU A 27 24.61 2.70 17.53
CA GLU A 27 25.77 3.57 17.78
C GLU A 27 25.94 3.91 19.27
N ASN A 28 24.83 4.03 19.99
CA ASN A 28 24.80 4.40 21.40
C ASN A 28 23.97 3.40 22.25
N LEU A 29 23.92 3.63 23.57
CA LEU A 29 23.18 2.77 24.51
C LEU A 29 21.66 2.84 24.32
N GLN A 30 21.14 3.98 23.86
CA GLN A 30 19.72 4.12 23.52
C GLN A 30 19.35 3.23 22.33
N ASP A 31 20.14 3.27 21.26
CA ASP A 31 19.89 2.46 20.07
C ASP A 31 19.89 0.98 20.41
N LEU A 32 20.77 0.55 21.33
CA LEU A 32 20.85 -0.83 21.79
C LEU A 32 19.55 -1.29 22.47
N LEU A 33 18.98 -0.42 23.32
CA LEU A 33 17.74 -0.70 24.05
C LEU A 33 16.49 -0.58 23.16
N LEU A 34 16.57 0.14 22.04
CA LEU A 34 15.48 0.27 21.08
C LEU A 34 15.61 -0.68 19.88
N TYR A 35 16.64 -1.54 19.87
CA TYR A 35 16.85 -2.53 18.82
C TYR A 35 16.03 -3.80 19.07
N PHE A 36 14.75 -3.76 18.71
CA PHE A 36 13.80 -4.82 19.06
C PHE A 36 13.97 -6.14 18.27
N PRO A 37 13.60 -7.30 18.85
CA PRO A 37 13.56 -8.56 18.15
C PRO A 37 12.41 -8.61 17.13
N PHE A 38 12.61 -9.32 16.02
CA PHE A 38 11.59 -9.47 14.97
C PHE A 38 10.71 -10.71 15.15
N ARG A 39 11.14 -11.66 15.99
CA ARG A 39 10.35 -12.83 16.39
C ARG A 39 10.84 -13.36 17.74
N TYR A 40 10.04 -14.22 18.34
CA TYR A 40 10.41 -14.97 19.53
C TYR A 40 10.39 -16.46 19.21
N GLU A 41 11.38 -17.17 19.73
CA GLU A 41 11.35 -18.62 19.75
C GLU A 41 10.73 -19.05 21.08
N ASP A 42 9.63 -19.80 20.98
CA ASP A 42 8.93 -20.39 22.12
C ASP A 42 9.70 -21.64 22.54
N PHE A 43 10.32 -21.55 23.72
CA PHE A 43 11.08 -22.64 24.33
C PHE A 43 10.29 -23.34 25.43
N LYS A 44 8.95 -23.20 25.45
CA LYS A 44 8.12 -23.97 26.36
C LYS A 44 8.36 -25.46 26.22
N THR A 45 8.53 -26.10 27.37
CA THR A 45 8.67 -27.55 27.43
C THR A 45 7.36 -28.19 26.99
N LYS A 46 7.40 -28.98 25.92
CA LYS A 46 6.28 -29.82 25.50
C LYS A 46 6.39 -31.21 26.08
N GLN A 47 5.26 -31.91 26.18
CA GLN A 47 5.28 -33.34 26.47
C GLN A 47 5.62 -34.12 25.20
N VAL A 48 6.44 -35.17 25.31
CA VAL A 48 6.78 -36.06 24.19
C VAL A 48 5.54 -36.59 23.47
N LEU A 49 4.45 -36.82 24.22
CA LEU A 49 3.20 -37.38 23.71
C LEU A 49 2.41 -36.40 22.81
N GLU A 50 2.69 -35.10 22.90
CA GLU A 50 2.00 -34.05 22.16
C GLU A 50 2.72 -33.66 20.86
N LEU A 51 3.89 -34.26 20.58
CA LEU A 51 4.73 -33.88 19.44
C LEU A 51 4.39 -34.62 18.15
N GLU A 52 4.37 -33.88 17.05
CA GLU A 52 4.29 -34.43 15.70
C GLU A 52 5.67 -34.84 15.16
N ASP A 53 5.70 -35.74 14.16
CA ASP A 53 6.96 -36.17 13.57
C ASP A 53 7.65 -35.03 12.83
N GLY A 54 8.92 -34.78 13.14
CA GLY A 54 9.70 -33.70 12.56
C GLY A 54 9.49 -32.31 13.20
N GLU A 55 8.65 -32.20 14.23
CA GLU A 55 8.44 -30.97 14.99
C GLU A 55 9.72 -30.56 15.76
N LYS A 56 10.00 -29.24 15.83
CA LYS A 56 11.08 -28.71 16.68
C LYS A 56 10.48 -28.24 18.00
N ALA A 57 10.96 -28.79 19.12
CA ALA A 57 10.44 -28.46 20.44
C ALA A 57 11.51 -28.57 21.52
N VAL A 58 11.21 -28.03 22.69
CA VAL A 58 11.98 -28.24 23.92
C VAL A 58 11.40 -29.42 24.68
N LEU A 59 12.25 -30.39 24.96
CA LEU A 59 11.94 -31.49 25.86
C LEU A 59 12.81 -31.40 27.10
N SER A 60 12.17 -31.39 28.27
CA SER A 60 12.83 -31.41 29.57
C SER A 60 12.63 -32.77 30.23
N GLY A 61 13.70 -33.34 30.77
CA GLY A 61 13.66 -34.63 31.44
C GLY A 61 14.91 -34.90 32.27
N GLN A 62 14.85 -35.97 33.05
CA GLN A 62 16.00 -36.43 33.84
C GLN A 62 16.93 -37.27 32.97
N VAL A 63 18.23 -37.03 33.03
CA VAL A 63 19.24 -37.83 32.33
C VAL A 63 19.31 -39.22 32.96
N VAL A 64 18.92 -40.25 32.20
CA VAL A 64 18.88 -41.65 32.70
C VAL A 64 19.99 -42.53 32.14
N THR A 65 20.72 -42.07 31.12
CA THR A 65 21.93 -42.75 30.62
C THR A 65 23.08 -41.76 30.50
N PRO A 66 24.33 -42.20 30.77
CA PRO A 66 25.49 -41.32 30.65
C PRO A 66 25.72 -40.91 29.20
N ALA A 67 26.28 -39.71 29.01
CA ALA A 67 26.69 -39.21 27.71
C ALA A 67 27.74 -40.14 27.05
N SER A 68 27.41 -40.67 25.88
CA SER A 68 28.30 -41.53 25.08
C SER A 68 28.64 -40.87 23.75
N VAL A 69 29.93 -40.69 23.47
CA VAL A 69 30.40 -40.10 22.21
C VAL A 69 30.92 -41.20 21.29
N GLN A 70 30.32 -41.34 20.11
CA GLN A 70 30.71 -42.30 19.08
C GLN A 70 31.33 -41.55 17.90
N TYR A 71 32.51 -41.99 17.44
CA TYR A 71 33.23 -41.38 16.32
C TYR A 71 33.04 -42.21 15.04
N TYR A 72 32.63 -41.55 13.95
CA TYR A 72 32.26 -42.18 12.68
C TYR A 72 33.07 -41.61 11.49
N GLY A 73 34.38 -41.44 11.68
CA GLY A 73 35.32 -40.90 10.70
C GLY A 73 35.85 -39.50 11.03
N PHE A 74 36.64 -38.90 10.13
CA PHE A 74 37.31 -37.61 10.37
C PHE A 74 36.30 -36.48 10.62
N LYS A 75 36.38 -35.85 11.80
CA LYS A 75 35.49 -34.78 12.29
C LYS A 75 34.00 -35.13 12.40
N ARG A 76 33.62 -36.41 12.31
CA ARG A 76 32.22 -36.85 12.49
C ARG A 76 32.07 -37.61 13.80
N ASN A 77 31.29 -37.04 14.72
CA ASN A 77 30.95 -37.70 15.97
C ASN A 77 29.45 -37.58 16.27
N ARG A 78 28.95 -38.48 17.10
CA ARG A 78 27.59 -38.45 17.62
C ARG A 78 27.65 -38.63 19.12
N LEU A 79 27.18 -37.63 19.85
CA LEU A 79 26.92 -37.70 21.28
C LEU A 79 25.49 -38.23 21.48
N ARG A 80 25.33 -39.26 22.31
CA ARG A 80 24.04 -39.88 22.63
C ARG A 80 23.87 -40.08 24.12
N PHE A 81 22.69 -39.73 24.62
CA PHE A 81 22.20 -40.01 25.96
C PHE A 81 20.67 -40.18 25.91
N SER A 82 20.02 -40.47 27.04
CA SER A 82 18.57 -40.62 27.14
C SER A 82 18.02 -39.74 28.22
N LEU A 83 16.87 -39.14 27.95
CA LEU A 83 16.09 -38.36 28.91
C LEU A 83 14.82 -39.11 29.27
N LYS A 84 14.39 -38.95 30.53
CA LYS A 84 13.11 -39.43 31.05
C LYS A 84 12.20 -38.24 31.35
N GLN A 85 11.04 -38.18 30.70
CA GLN A 85 9.99 -37.18 30.97
C GLN A 85 8.71 -37.95 31.37
N GLY A 86 8.31 -37.83 32.65
CA GLY A 86 7.26 -38.66 33.21
C GLY A 86 7.61 -40.16 33.15
N GLU A 87 6.78 -40.94 32.47
CA GLU A 87 7.01 -42.38 32.25
C GLU A 87 7.75 -42.69 30.93
N VAL A 88 7.97 -41.69 30.08
CA VAL A 88 8.54 -41.87 28.74
C VAL A 88 10.05 -41.66 28.76
N VAL A 89 10.79 -42.62 28.21
CA VAL A 89 12.25 -42.52 27.98
C VAL A 89 12.52 -42.40 26.49
N PHE A 90 13.27 -41.38 26.09
CA PHE A 90 13.63 -41.14 24.70
C PHE A 90 15.13 -40.82 24.55
N ALA A 91 15.68 -41.15 23.39
CA ALA A 91 17.09 -40.92 23.11
C ALA A 91 17.32 -39.50 22.59
N VAL A 92 18.39 -38.84 23.04
CA VAL A 92 18.86 -37.55 22.54
C VAL A 92 20.17 -37.75 21.80
N ASN A 93 20.25 -37.24 20.57
CA ASN A 93 21.43 -37.34 19.71
C ASN A 93 21.90 -35.95 19.29
N PHE A 94 23.18 -35.65 19.51
CA PHE A 94 23.86 -34.47 18.97
C PHE A 94 24.93 -34.90 17.96
N PHE A 95 24.96 -34.26 16.80
CA PHE A 95 25.96 -34.53 15.77
C PHE A 95 27.06 -33.48 15.78
N ASN A 96 28.33 -33.91 15.75
CA ASN A 96 29.53 -33.07 15.71
C ASN A 96 29.69 -32.11 16.91
N GLN A 97 29.11 -32.44 18.08
CA GLN A 97 29.17 -31.63 19.29
C GLN A 97 29.63 -32.46 20.51
N PRO A 98 30.89 -32.95 20.54
CA PRO A 98 31.38 -33.82 21.60
C PRO A 98 31.60 -33.06 22.92
N TYR A 99 31.84 -31.75 22.84
CA TYR A 99 32.06 -30.85 23.99
C TYR A 99 30.85 -30.73 24.94
N LEU A 100 29.66 -31.19 24.52
CA LEU A 100 28.49 -31.23 25.38
C LEU A 100 28.51 -32.41 26.36
N ALA A 101 29.35 -33.42 26.13
CA ALA A 101 29.44 -34.58 27.02
C ALA A 101 29.79 -34.18 28.46
N ASP A 102 30.72 -33.22 28.61
CA ASP A 102 31.17 -32.71 29.92
C ASP A 102 30.09 -31.92 30.67
N LYS A 103 29.00 -31.55 29.99
CA LYS A 103 27.87 -30.78 30.56
C LYS A 103 26.66 -31.65 30.90
N ILE A 104 26.72 -32.95 30.62
CA ILE A 104 25.60 -33.88 30.81
C ILE A 104 25.92 -34.79 32.00
N GLU A 105 25.32 -34.48 33.13
CA GLU A 105 25.46 -35.26 34.36
C GLU A 105 24.31 -36.26 34.50
N LEU A 106 24.64 -37.51 34.87
CA LEU A 106 23.63 -38.55 35.12
C LEU A 106 22.75 -38.12 36.30
N GLY A 107 21.43 -38.23 36.13
CA GLY A 107 20.45 -37.86 37.16
C GLY A 107 20.08 -36.39 37.21
N ALA A 108 20.78 -35.51 36.48
CA ALA A 108 20.41 -34.10 36.36
C ALA A 108 19.17 -33.91 35.47
N THR A 109 18.38 -32.88 35.76
CA THR A 109 17.28 -32.44 34.88
C THR A 109 17.83 -31.50 33.83
N LEU A 110 17.56 -31.79 32.55
CA LEU A 110 18.12 -31.07 31.42
C LEU A 110 17.04 -30.85 30.36
N ALA A 111 17.02 -29.65 29.80
CA ALA A 111 16.14 -29.29 28.70
C ALA A 111 16.92 -29.25 27.38
N VAL A 112 16.40 -29.90 26.34
CA VAL A 112 17.02 -29.97 25.02
C VAL A 112 16.05 -29.44 23.99
N PHE A 113 16.50 -28.45 23.22
CA PHE A 113 15.82 -28.03 22.00
C PHE A 113 16.33 -28.86 20.82
N GLY A 114 15.41 -29.46 20.07
CA GLY A 114 15.77 -30.31 18.95
C GLY A 114 14.58 -30.68 18.07
N LYS A 115 14.87 -31.43 17.01
CA LYS A 115 13.87 -31.99 16.09
C LYS A 115 13.47 -33.39 16.56
N TRP A 116 12.18 -33.61 16.78
CA TRP A 116 11.63 -34.91 17.16
C TRP A 116 11.55 -35.86 15.96
N ASP A 117 11.99 -37.10 16.15
CA ASP A 117 11.84 -38.22 15.20
C ASP A 117 10.99 -39.28 15.89
N ARG A 118 9.72 -39.37 15.47
CA ARG A 118 8.72 -40.27 16.08
C ARG A 118 9.03 -41.72 15.77
N ALA A 119 9.54 -42.02 14.57
CA ALA A 119 9.89 -43.38 14.17
C ALA A 119 11.03 -43.97 15.01
N LYS A 120 11.98 -43.13 15.43
CA LYS A 120 13.13 -43.54 16.26
C LYS A 120 12.95 -43.27 17.75
N ALA A 121 11.80 -42.70 18.17
CA ALA A 121 11.57 -42.20 19.53
C ALA A 121 12.78 -41.40 20.06
N SER A 122 13.26 -40.47 19.24
CA SER A 122 14.50 -39.75 19.51
C SER A 122 14.44 -38.28 19.16
N LEU A 123 15.12 -37.47 19.95
CA LEU A 123 15.31 -36.06 19.71
C LEU A 123 16.70 -35.83 19.10
N THR A 124 16.75 -35.23 17.91
CA THR A 124 17.99 -34.70 17.37
C THR A 124 18.24 -33.34 17.99
N GLY A 125 19.12 -33.30 19.00
CA GLY A 125 19.45 -32.13 19.79
C GLY A 125 20.18 -31.07 18.94
N MET A 126 19.72 -29.84 19.04
CA MET A 126 20.33 -28.66 18.44
C MET A 126 21.01 -27.80 19.51
N LYS A 127 20.41 -27.69 20.70
CA LYS A 127 20.91 -26.88 21.82
C LYS A 127 20.49 -27.48 23.16
N VAL A 128 21.42 -27.49 24.13
CA VAL A 128 21.13 -27.77 25.54
C VAL A 128 20.78 -26.46 26.24
N LEU A 129 19.70 -26.44 27.01
CA LEU A 129 19.22 -25.31 27.80
C LEU A 129 19.52 -25.58 29.28
N ALA A 130 20.24 -24.66 29.93
CA ALA A 130 20.66 -24.81 31.33
C ALA A 130 19.55 -24.47 32.34
N GLN A 131 18.59 -23.63 31.93
CA GLN A 131 17.39 -23.28 32.70
C GLN A 131 16.22 -23.08 31.74
N VAL A 132 15.02 -23.45 32.20
CA VAL A 132 13.72 -23.31 31.47
C VAL A 132 13.02 -22.02 31.88
N GLU A 133 13.71 -21.07 32.53
CA GLU A 133 13.06 -19.87 33.11
C GLU A 133 12.58 -18.87 32.04
N ASP A 134 13.20 -18.84 30.86
CA ASP A 134 12.83 -17.92 29.78
C ASP A 134 12.02 -18.65 28.70
N ASP A 135 10.69 -18.64 28.86
CA ASP A 135 9.72 -19.26 27.94
C ASP A 135 9.78 -18.68 26.50
N LEU A 136 10.28 -17.44 26.35
CA LEU A 136 10.36 -16.73 25.07
C LEU A 136 11.76 -16.15 24.87
N GLN A 137 12.53 -16.70 23.92
CA GLN A 137 13.84 -16.11 23.57
C GLN A 137 13.70 -15.15 22.39
N PRO A 138 14.17 -13.89 22.53
CA PRO A 138 14.13 -12.90 21.46
C PRO A 138 15.10 -13.26 20.33
N VAL A 139 14.66 -13.09 19.08
CA VAL A 139 15.49 -13.27 17.88
C VAL A 139 15.64 -11.94 17.16
N TYR A 140 16.88 -11.48 17.02
CA TYR A 140 17.22 -10.19 16.43
C TYR A 140 17.73 -10.33 15.00
N ARG A 141 17.61 -9.27 14.19
CA ARG A 141 18.30 -9.21 12.90
C ARG A 141 19.81 -9.12 13.16
N LEU A 142 20.62 -9.87 12.41
CA LEU A 142 22.07 -9.97 12.62
C LEU A 142 22.85 -9.51 11.39
N ALA A 143 23.99 -8.87 11.63
CA ALA A 143 25.00 -8.60 10.61
C ALA A 143 26.10 -9.67 10.65
N GLN A 144 26.84 -9.80 9.55
CA GLN A 144 27.94 -10.75 9.45
C GLN A 144 28.97 -10.53 10.58
N GLY A 145 29.22 -11.58 11.37
CA GLY A 145 30.17 -11.54 12.47
C GLY A 145 29.59 -11.18 13.84
N ILE A 146 28.27 -11.08 13.98
CA ILE A 146 27.54 -10.95 15.25
C ILE A 146 26.69 -12.21 15.47
N SER A 147 26.72 -12.77 16.68
CA SER A 147 25.89 -13.92 17.04
C SER A 147 24.64 -13.49 17.84
N GLN A 148 23.54 -14.25 17.78
CA GLN A 148 22.36 -14.01 18.64
C GLN A 148 22.77 -13.93 20.12
N ALA A 149 23.54 -14.91 20.58
CA ALA A 149 23.94 -15.01 21.98
C ALA A 149 24.77 -13.81 22.45
N SER A 150 25.66 -13.28 21.60
CA SER A 150 26.45 -12.10 21.96
C SER A 150 25.60 -10.84 22.06
N LEU A 151 24.64 -10.65 21.14
CA LEU A 151 23.75 -9.48 21.15
C LEU A 151 22.79 -9.53 22.35
N VAL A 152 22.12 -10.66 22.58
CA VAL A 152 21.24 -10.87 23.75
C VAL A 152 21.99 -10.59 25.06
N LYS A 153 23.24 -11.07 25.18
CA LYS A 153 24.05 -10.85 26.39
C LYS A 153 24.34 -9.38 26.64
N ILE A 154 24.67 -8.61 25.61
CA ILE A 154 24.96 -7.18 25.74
C ILE A 154 23.69 -6.39 26.10
N ILE A 155 22.58 -6.70 25.44
CA ILE A 155 21.26 -6.12 25.77
C ILE A 155 20.92 -6.42 27.24
N LYS A 156 21.03 -7.69 27.67
CA LYS A 156 20.80 -8.07 29.08
C LYS A 156 21.72 -7.32 30.04
N THR A 157 22.99 -7.15 29.70
CA THR A 157 23.95 -6.37 30.52
C THR A 157 23.50 -4.91 30.66
N ALA A 158 22.94 -4.30 29.61
CA ALA A 158 22.39 -2.96 29.68
C ALA A 158 21.17 -2.86 30.62
N PHE A 159 20.26 -3.84 30.57
CA PHE A 159 19.12 -3.93 31.49
C PHE A 159 19.51 -4.22 32.93
N ASP A 160 20.54 -5.04 33.16
CA ASP A 160 21.06 -5.37 34.49
C ASP A 160 21.73 -4.15 35.16
N GLN A 161 22.28 -3.22 34.35
CA GLN A 161 22.79 -1.93 34.81
C GLN A 161 21.70 -0.88 35.03
N GLY A 162 20.43 -1.23 34.81
CA GLY A 162 19.29 -0.32 34.97
C GLY A 162 19.26 0.82 33.95
N LEU A 163 19.89 0.66 32.78
CA LEU A 163 19.90 1.69 31.74
C LEU A 163 18.50 1.96 31.17
N ASP A 164 17.60 0.99 31.22
CA ASP A 164 16.21 1.15 30.82
C ASP A 164 15.44 2.16 31.69
N LEU A 165 15.85 2.35 32.96
CA LEU A 165 15.26 3.36 33.85
C LEU A 165 15.58 4.80 33.42
N LEU A 166 16.59 4.98 32.56
CA LEU A 166 16.95 6.28 32.00
C LEU A 166 16.13 6.63 30.75
N ILE A 167 15.29 5.71 30.27
CA ILE A 167 14.42 5.96 29.11
C ILE A 167 13.30 6.89 29.53
N GLU A 168 13.33 8.11 29.01
CA GLU A 168 12.30 9.12 29.22
C GLU A 168 10.99 8.72 28.54
N GLU A 169 9.88 8.98 29.23
CA GLU A 169 8.55 8.88 28.63
C GLU A 169 8.41 9.92 27.51
N ASN A 170 7.69 9.55 26.46
CA ASN A 170 7.53 10.38 25.28
C ASN A 170 6.05 10.57 24.88
N LEU A 171 5.14 9.84 25.50
CA LEU A 171 3.70 10.12 25.38
C LEU A 171 3.19 10.80 26.66
N PRO A 172 2.33 11.85 26.54
CA PRO A 172 1.66 12.44 27.67
C PRO A 172 0.80 11.43 28.44
N GLN A 173 0.64 11.64 29.75
CA GLN A 173 -0.15 10.77 30.62
C GLN A 173 -1.59 10.60 30.13
N SER A 174 -2.18 11.64 29.54
CA SER A 174 -3.53 11.60 28.97
C SER A 174 -3.67 10.56 27.85
N LEU A 175 -2.65 10.38 27.01
CA LEU A 175 -2.64 9.35 25.97
C LEU A 175 -2.41 7.95 26.54
N LEU A 176 -1.52 7.82 27.53
CA LEU A 176 -1.28 6.55 28.23
C LEU A 176 -2.56 6.04 28.88
N ASP A 177 -3.30 6.91 29.58
CA ASP A 177 -4.54 6.55 30.27
C ASP A 177 -5.67 6.24 29.28
N LYS A 178 -5.85 7.09 28.26
CA LYS A 178 -6.89 6.93 27.23
C LYS A 178 -6.77 5.60 26.51
N TYR A 179 -5.56 5.23 26.10
CA TYR A 179 -5.32 4.02 25.32
C TYR A 179 -4.91 2.81 26.18
N LYS A 180 -4.81 2.99 27.51
CA LYS A 180 -4.35 1.99 28.48
C LYS A 180 -3.00 1.39 28.07
N LEU A 181 -2.05 2.26 27.74
CA LEU A 181 -0.73 1.86 27.30
C LEU A 181 0.21 1.77 28.51
N MET A 182 1.09 0.78 28.50
CA MET A 182 2.13 0.66 29.52
C MET A 182 3.20 1.76 29.34
N SER A 183 3.94 2.06 30.41
CA SER A 183 5.02 3.06 30.33
C SER A 183 6.11 2.63 29.36
N ARG A 184 6.81 3.62 28.77
CA ARG A 184 7.84 3.36 27.76
C ARG A 184 8.97 2.45 28.27
N CYS A 185 9.45 2.71 29.48
CA CYS A 185 10.47 1.88 30.14
C CYS A 185 10.05 0.41 30.25
N GLN A 186 8.82 0.16 30.71
CA GLN A 186 8.28 -1.20 30.84
C GLN A 186 8.08 -1.85 29.47
N ALA A 187 7.58 -1.10 28.48
CA ALA A 187 7.39 -1.60 27.12
C ALA A 187 8.71 -2.03 26.49
N VAL A 188 9.75 -1.22 26.60
CA VAL A 188 11.09 -1.54 26.08
C VAL A 188 11.62 -2.82 26.71
N ARG A 189 11.54 -2.97 28.03
CA ARG A 189 11.97 -4.19 28.72
C ARG A 189 11.17 -5.42 28.26
N ALA A 190 9.85 -5.31 28.18
CA ALA A 190 8.96 -6.39 27.77
C ALA A 190 9.07 -6.75 26.28
N MET A 191 9.55 -5.84 25.43
CA MET A 191 9.91 -6.12 24.03
C MET A 191 11.23 -6.89 23.88
N HIS A 192 12.02 -7.07 24.94
CA HIS A 192 13.21 -7.92 24.89
C HIS A 192 13.02 -9.19 25.72
N PHE A 193 12.47 -9.03 26.92
CA PHE A 193 12.35 -10.07 27.94
C PHE A 193 10.94 -10.04 28.55
N PRO A 194 9.91 -10.43 27.78
CA PRO A 194 8.55 -10.51 28.30
C PRO A 194 8.42 -11.65 29.32
N LYS A 195 7.72 -11.41 30.43
CA LYS A 195 7.38 -12.47 31.40
C LYS A 195 6.37 -13.45 30.82
N ASP A 196 5.44 -12.94 30.03
CA ASP A 196 4.40 -13.74 29.38
C ASP A 196 3.93 -13.09 28.06
N LEU A 197 3.10 -13.83 27.32
CA LEU A 197 2.55 -13.38 26.04
C LEU A 197 1.64 -12.14 26.19
N ALA A 198 1.01 -11.93 27.34
CA ALA A 198 0.12 -10.80 27.57
C ALA A 198 0.94 -9.50 27.77
N GLU A 199 2.02 -9.55 28.53
CA GLU A 199 2.98 -8.45 28.71
C GLU A 199 3.63 -8.09 27.38
N TYR A 200 4.06 -9.10 26.60
CA TYR A 200 4.56 -8.87 25.24
C TYR A 200 3.53 -8.15 24.34
N LYS A 201 2.27 -8.60 24.33
CA LYS A 201 1.21 -7.96 23.53
C LYS A 201 0.96 -6.50 23.92
N GLN A 202 1.02 -6.18 25.22
CA GLN A 202 0.91 -4.79 25.69
C GLN A 202 2.11 -3.94 25.26
N ALA A 203 3.31 -4.50 25.33
CA ALA A 203 4.54 -3.84 24.92
C ALA A 203 4.53 -3.56 23.42
N LEU A 204 4.20 -4.58 22.62
CA LEU A 204 4.04 -4.48 21.17
C LEU A 204 3.04 -3.39 20.80
N ARG A 205 1.87 -3.37 21.45
CA ARG A 205 0.84 -2.34 21.22
C ARG A 205 1.33 -0.94 21.55
N ARG A 206 2.05 -0.75 22.66
CA ARG A 206 2.62 0.54 23.07
C ARG A 206 3.67 1.05 22.08
N ILE A 207 4.59 0.19 21.63
CA ILE A 207 5.65 0.58 20.68
C ILE A 207 5.08 0.86 19.30
N LYS A 208 4.15 0.02 18.81
CA LYS A 208 3.43 0.27 17.56
C LYS A 208 2.69 1.61 17.58
N PHE A 209 1.97 1.90 18.66
CA PHE A 209 1.31 3.20 18.80
C PHE A 209 2.32 4.36 18.86
N GLU A 210 3.42 4.23 19.60
CA GLU A 210 4.50 5.24 19.64
C GLU A 210 4.99 5.62 18.25
N GLU A 211 5.38 4.60 17.51
CA GLU A 211 6.05 4.71 16.23
C GLU A 211 5.12 5.34 15.19
N LEU A 212 3.89 4.83 15.10
CA LEU A 212 2.88 5.38 14.21
C LEU A 212 2.42 6.79 14.63
N PHE A 213 2.31 7.07 15.93
CA PHE A 213 1.93 8.39 16.43
C PHE A 213 2.95 9.47 16.09
N TYR A 214 4.23 9.22 16.36
CA TYR A 214 5.28 10.18 16.03
C TYR A 214 5.41 10.40 14.53
N PHE A 215 5.27 9.34 13.73
CA PHE A 215 5.20 9.49 12.28
C PHE A 215 4.03 10.38 11.84
N GLN A 216 2.83 10.16 12.39
CA GLN A 216 1.68 11.02 12.09
C GLN A 216 1.89 12.47 12.55
N MET A 217 2.51 12.71 13.71
CA MET A 217 2.86 14.05 14.16
C MET A 217 3.84 14.76 13.23
N GLN A 218 4.87 14.06 12.73
CA GLN A 218 5.80 14.60 11.74
C GLN A 218 5.08 15.00 10.45
N LEU A 219 4.18 14.15 9.95
CA LEU A 219 3.35 14.48 8.78
C LEU A 219 2.48 15.72 9.02
N GLN A 220 1.86 15.84 10.21
CA GLN A 220 1.07 17.03 10.55
C GLN A 220 1.93 18.30 10.63
N MET A 221 3.17 18.20 11.10
CA MET A 221 4.11 19.32 11.09
C MET A 221 4.47 19.76 9.67
N LEU A 222 4.83 18.81 8.79
CA LEU A 222 5.10 19.10 7.38
C LEU A 222 3.88 19.74 6.69
N LYS A 223 2.67 19.26 7.00
CA LYS A 223 1.42 19.90 6.52
C LYS A 223 1.29 21.33 7.04
N SER A 224 1.54 21.58 8.31
CA SER A 224 1.45 22.92 8.90
C SER A 224 2.49 23.89 8.32
N GLU A 225 3.71 23.40 8.04
CA GLU A 225 4.77 24.18 7.40
C GLU A 225 4.43 24.52 5.95
N ASN A 226 3.75 23.63 5.22
CA ASN A 226 3.22 23.92 3.88
C ASN A 226 1.97 24.82 3.90
N ARG A 227 1.26 24.90 5.03
CA ARG A 227 0.07 25.76 5.24
C ARG A 227 0.44 27.12 5.85
N VAL A 228 1.57 27.72 5.45
CA VAL A 228 1.91 29.10 5.85
C VAL A 228 0.74 30.02 5.50
N HIS A 229 0.12 30.64 6.51
CA HIS A 229 -0.99 31.58 6.32
C HIS A 229 -0.61 32.65 5.29
N GLY A 230 -1.50 32.88 4.32
CA GLY A 230 -1.31 33.89 3.27
C GLY A 230 -0.45 33.46 2.07
N SER A 231 -0.06 32.19 1.97
CA SER A 231 0.62 31.66 0.76
C SER A 231 -0.35 31.07 -0.28
N GLY A 232 -1.63 30.91 0.05
CA GLY A 232 -2.67 30.34 -0.82
C GLY A 232 -3.51 31.37 -1.56
N LEU A 233 -4.13 30.94 -2.66
CA LEU A 233 -5.05 31.75 -3.45
C LEU A 233 -6.48 31.63 -2.91
N VAL A 234 -7.04 32.70 -2.35
CA VAL A 234 -8.44 32.69 -1.86
C VAL A 234 -9.42 32.82 -3.03
N LEU A 235 -10.11 31.74 -3.38
CA LEU A 235 -11.15 31.75 -4.43
C LEU A 235 -12.52 32.08 -3.83
N ASN A 236 -12.95 33.33 -3.97
CA ASN A 236 -14.28 33.79 -3.54
C ASN A 236 -15.38 33.36 -4.52
N TRP A 237 -15.62 32.05 -4.61
CA TRP A 237 -16.62 31.46 -5.50
C TRP A 237 -18.07 31.71 -5.05
N SER A 238 -19.02 31.62 -5.98
CA SER A 238 -20.43 31.94 -5.73
C SER A 238 -21.26 30.70 -5.36
N GLN A 239 -21.61 30.57 -4.07
CA GLN A 239 -22.49 29.50 -3.59
C GLN A 239 -23.81 29.41 -4.36
N LYS A 240 -24.42 30.57 -4.68
CA LYS A 240 -25.69 30.61 -5.40
C LYS A 240 -25.57 29.99 -6.81
N LYS A 241 -24.52 30.34 -7.56
CA LYS A 241 -24.29 29.81 -8.92
C LYS A 241 -23.97 28.32 -8.89
N VAL A 242 -23.08 27.88 -7.99
CA VAL A 242 -22.70 26.46 -7.86
C VAL A 242 -23.93 25.61 -7.48
N THR A 243 -24.78 26.10 -6.57
CA THR A 243 -26.00 25.39 -6.15
C THR A 243 -27.00 25.28 -7.31
N ALA A 244 -27.23 26.36 -8.07
CA ALA A 244 -28.13 26.34 -9.21
C ALA A 244 -27.69 25.33 -10.28
N VAL A 245 -26.39 25.28 -10.59
CA VAL A 245 -25.85 24.31 -11.55
C VAL A 245 -25.95 22.88 -11.03
N LYS A 246 -25.73 22.66 -9.73
CA LYS A 246 -25.92 21.36 -9.09
C LYS A 246 -27.37 20.86 -9.23
N GLU A 247 -28.36 21.75 -9.11
CA GLU A 247 -29.78 21.42 -9.26
C GLU A 247 -30.19 21.13 -10.72
N CYS A 248 -29.45 21.64 -11.70
CA CYS A 248 -29.66 21.35 -13.13
C CYS A 248 -29.04 20.02 -13.60
N LEU A 249 -28.28 19.33 -12.75
CA LEU A 249 -27.67 18.05 -13.14
C LEU A 249 -28.75 17.00 -13.43
N PRO A 250 -28.55 16.13 -14.44
CA PRO A 250 -29.51 15.08 -14.78
C PRO A 250 -29.62 13.96 -13.72
N PHE A 251 -28.85 14.05 -12.63
CA PHE A 251 -28.81 13.11 -11.54
C PHE A 251 -28.50 13.82 -10.22
N ALA A 252 -28.90 13.22 -9.10
CA ALA A 252 -28.52 13.69 -7.77
C ALA A 252 -27.12 13.19 -7.38
N LEU A 253 -26.36 14.04 -6.69
CA LEU A 253 -25.07 13.63 -6.12
C LEU A 253 -25.28 12.67 -4.95
N THR A 254 -24.36 11.72 -4.77
CA THR A 254 -24.30 10.86 -3.59
C THR A 254 -23.83 11.64 -2.36
N GLN A 255 -24.07 11.13 -1.15
CA GLN A 255 -23.59 11.79 0.08
C GLN A 255 -22.06 11.90 0.09
N ALA A 256 -21.36 10.90 -0.44
CA ALA A 256 -19.90 10.90 -0.55
C ALA A 256 -19.39 11.95 -1.56
N GLN A 257 -20.08 12.13 -2.68
CA GLN A 257 -19.80 13.19 -3.65
C GLN A 257 -20.06 14.58 -3.06
N GLU A 258 -21.19 14.78 -2.35
CA GLU A 258 -21.50 16.05 -1.71
C GLU A 258 -20.49 16.42 -0.61
N LYS A 259 -20.07 15.44 0.20
CA LYS A 259 -19.04 15.63 1.22
C LYS A 259 -17.71 16.02 0.57
N SER A 260 -17.27 15.27 -0.45
CA SER A 260 -16.00 15.54 -1.14
C SER A 260 -16.01 16.92 -1.81
N LEU A 261 -17.11 17.29 -2.46
CA LEU A 261 -17.27 18.62 -3.05
C LEU A 261 -17.21 19.72 -1.98
N ARG A 262 -17.86 19.53 -0.83
CA ARG A 262 -17.83 20.51 0.26
C ARG A 262 -16.42 20.70 0.82
N GLU A 263 -15.65 19.63 0.99
CA GLU A 263 -14.26 19.68 1.42
C GLU A 263 -13.39 20.47 0.42
N ILE A 264 -13.50 20.16 -0.88
CA ILE A 264 -12.80 20.87 -1.96
C ILE A 264 -13.16 22.36 -1.97
N LEU A 265 -14.46 22.69 -1.95
CA LEU A 265 -14.92 24.08 -2.00
C LEU A 265 -14.55 24.88 -0.74
N ALA A 266 -14.47 24.23 0.42
CA ALA A 266 -14.00 24.85 1.65
C ALA A 266 -12.51 25.19 1.57
N ASP A 267 -11.68 24.27 1.08
CA ASP A 267 -10.25 24.51 0.89
C ASP A 267 -9.99 25.62 -0.13
N MET A 268 -10.71 25.62 -1.26
CA MET A 268 -10.60 26.69 -2.28
C MET A 268 -10.94 28.08 -1.74
N LYS A 269 -11.74 28.17 -0.67
CA LYS A 269 -12.09 29.44 -0.02
C LYS A 269 -11.15 29.79 1.13
N SER A 270 -10.28 28.87 1.54
CA SER A 270 -9.31 29.09 2.61
C SER A 270 -8.15 29.96 2.14
N ASP A 271 -7.37 30.45 3.09
CA ASP A 271 -6.15 31.23 2.85
C ASP A 271 -4.89 30.34 2.73
N HIS A 272 -5.07 29.03 2.71
CA HIS A 272 -4.03 28.03 2.45
C HIS A 272 -4.19 27.44 1.05
N HIS A 273 -3.08 26.99 0.47
CA HIS A 273 -3.10 26.34 -0.83
C HIS A 273 -3.72 24.93 -0.71
N MET A 274 -4.75 24.64 -1.50
CA MET A 274 -5.33 23.29 -1.55
C MET A 274 -4.38 22.32 -2.23
N ASN A 275 -4.00 21.24 -1.53
CA ASN A 275 -3.26 20.11 -2.08
C ASN A 275 -4.01 18.82 -1.72
N ARG A 276 -4.95 18.41 -2.57
CA ARG A 276 -5.94 17.37 -2.23
C ARG A 276 -5.96 16.23 -3.24
N LEU A 277 -6.07 15.00 -2.75
CA LEU A 277 -6.35 13.79 -3.51
C LEU A 277 -7.83 13.43 -3.40
N LEU A 278 -8.56 13.51 -4.50
CA LEU A 278 -9.90 12.97 -4.67
C LEU A 278 -9.82 11.52 -5.13
N GLN A 279 -10.09 10.62 -4.19
CA GLN A 279 -10.09 9.19 -4.41
C GLN A 279 -11.51 8.68 -4.54
N GLY A 280 -11.76 7.82 -5.53
CA GLY A 280 -13.04 7.15 -5.67
C GLY A 280 -12.93 6.00 -6.64
N ASP A 281 -13.80 5.00 -6.48
CA ASP A 281 -13.84 3.84 -7.36
C ASP A 281 -14.10 4.24 -8.84
N VAL A 282 -13.79 3.38 -9.80
CA VAL A 282 -14.06 3.58 -11.23
C VAL A 282 -15.56 3.78 -11.43
N GLY A 283 -15.95 4.92 -12.00
CA GLY A 283 -17.36 5.28 -12.19
C GLY A 283 -18.11 5.76 -10.93
N SER A 284 -17.39 6.08 -9.84
CA SER A 284 -17.95 6.75 -8.66
C SER A 284 -18.36 8.21 -8.89
N GLY A 285 -18.12 8.78 -10.07
CA GLY A 285 -18.48 10.15 -10.41
C GLY A 285 -17.46 11.22 -9.98
N LYS A 286 -16.15 10.88 -9.91
CA LYS A 286 -15.08 11.88 -9.67
C LYS A 286 -15.16 13.08 -10.62
N THR A 287 -15.45 12.82 -11.90
CA THR A 287 -15.52 13.86 -12.94
C THR A 287 -16.57 14.93 -12.67
N VAL A 288 -17.73 14.60 -12.08
CA VAL A 288 -18.74 15.62 -11.76
C VAL A 288 -18.30 16.50 -10.58
N VAL A 289 -17.63 15.92 -9.59
CA VAL A 289 -17.07 16.67 -8.46
C VAL A 289 -15.97 17.62 -8.95
N ALA A 290 -15.07 17.14 -9.81
CA ALA A 290 -14.04 17.95 -10.45
C ALA A 290 -14.64 19.08 -11.30
N GLY A 291 -15.62 18.78 -12.15
CA GLY A 291 -16.29 19.77 -12.99
C GLY A 291 -16.96 20.89 -12.17
N LEU A 292 -17.62 20.54 -11.05
CA LEU A 292 -18.22 21.53 -10.14
C LEU A 292 -17.16 22.38 -9.43
N ALA A 293 -16.00 21.82 -9.08
CA ALA A 293 -14.88 22.58 -8.52
C ALA A 293 -14.28 23.55 -9.55
N MET A 294 -14.10 23.11 -10.81
CA MET A 294 -13.68 23.99 -11.90
C MET A 294 -14.68 25.12 -12.12
N PHE A 295 -15.98 24.81 -12.15
CA PHE A 295 -17.03 25.82 -12.26
C PHE A 295 -16.96 26.83 -11.11
N ALA A 296 -16.71 26.39 -9.88
CA ALA A 296 -16.54 27.28 -8.73
C ALA A 296 -15.38 28.26 -8.93
N ALA A 297 -14.21 27.81 -9.41
CA ALA A 297 -13.08 28.68 -9.74
C ALA A 297 -13.46 29.75 -10.79
N VAL A 298 -14.20 29.36 -11.83
CA VAL A 298 -14.72 30.30 -12.85
C VAL A 298 -15.66 31.33 -12.23
N THR A 299 -16.53 30.93 -11.30
CA THR A 299 -17.40 31.91 -10.60
C THR A 299 -16.63 32.91 -9.73
N ALA A 300 -15.39 32.59 -9.34
CA ALA A 300 -14.48 33.49 -8.63
C ALA A 300 -13.66 34.39 -9.58
N GLY A 301 -13.82 34.25 -10.90
CA GLY A 301 -13.09 35.03 -11.91
C GLY A 301 -11.72 34.45 -12.29
N TYR A 302 -11.52 33.14 -12.09
CA TYR A 302 -10.29 32.42 -12.42
C TYR A 302 -10.55 31.33 -13.47
N GLN A 303 -9.52 31.04 -14.26
CA GLN A 303 -9.47 29.90 -15.15
C GLN A 303 -9.23 28.61 -14.35
N ALA A 304 -9.73 27.48 -14.86
CA ALA A 304 -9.43 26.16 -14.31
C ALA A 304 -8.89 25.23 -15.40
N ALA A 305 -7.88 24.43 -15.06
CA ALA A 305 -7.25 23.49 -15.98
C ALA A 305 -7.46 22.03 -15.53
N LEU A 306 -7.77 21.13 -16.46
CA LEU A 306 -7.86 19.68 -16.27
C LEU A 306 -6.83 18.98 -17.16
N MET A 307 -5.83 18.39 -16.52
CA MET A 307 -4.79 17.60 -17.17
C MET A 307 -5.13 16.11 -17.11
N VAL A 308 -5.07 15.45 -18.27
CA VAL A 308 -5.41 14.03 -18.43
C VAL A 308 -4.31 13.29 -19.21
N PRO A 309 -4.19 11.95 -19.07
CA PRO A 309 -3.02 11.24 -19.58
C PRO A 309 -3.01 11.03 -21.10
N THR A 310 -4.16 11.07 -21.78
CA THR A 310 -4.26 10.80 -23.23
C THR A 310 -5.20 11.78 -23.93
N GLU A 311 -5.03 11.92 -25.25
CA GLU A 311 -5.82 12.85 -26.07
C GLU A 311 -7.29 12.42 -26.15
N ILE A 312 -7.57 11.13 -26.32
CA ILE A 312 -8.96 10.61 -26.30
C ILE A 312 -9.66 10.97 -24.98
N LEU A 313 -8.95 10.89 -23.85
CA LEU A 313 -9.52 11.29 -22.57
C LEU A 313 -9.77 12.80 -22.54
N ALA A 314 -8.85 13.60 -23.08
CA ALA A 314 -9.01 15.05 -23.13
C ALA A 314 -10.26 15.45 -23.93
N GLU A 315 -10.46 14.83 -25.09
CA GLU A 315 -11.66 15.02 -25.92
C GLU A 315 -12.94 14.58 -25.18
N GLN A 316 -12.93 13.42 -24.51
CA GLN A 316 -14.08 12.96 -23.73
C GLN A 316 -14.45 13.89 -22.58
N HIS A 317 -13.45 14.39 -21.87
CA HIS A 317 -13.68 15.36 -20.80
C HIS A 317 -14.14 16.70 -21.36
N PHE A 318 -13.60 17.15 -22.50
CA PHE A 318 -14.04 18.35 -23.19
C PHE A 318 -15.52 18.25 -23.59
N GLU A 319 -15.93 17.18 -24.28
CA GLU A 319 -17.33 16.94 -24.66
C GLU A 319 -18.26 16.88 -23.43
N SER A 320 -17.84 16.17 -22.39
CA SER A 320 -18.64 16.01 -21.17
C SER A 320 -18.83 17.34 -20.43
N LEU A 321 -17.76 18.14 -20.30
CA LEU A 321 -17.82 19.45 -19.64
C LEU A 321 -18.57 20.47 -20.49
N GLN A 322 -18.47 20.42 -21.82
CA GLN A 322 -19.24 21.27 -22.72
C GLN A 322 -20.74 21.04 -22.58
N ASN A 323 -21.15 19.77 -22.43
CA ASN A 323 -22.55 19.42 -22.20
C ASN A 323 -23.05 19.84 -20.81
N LEU A 324 -22.18 19.78 -19.79
CA LEU A 324 -22.53 20.19 -18.43
C LEU A 324 -22.56 21.71 -18.25
N PHE A 325 -21.68 22.44 -18.95
CA PHE A 325 -21.50 23.88 -18.81
C PHE A 325 -21.52 24.57 -20.19
N PRO A 326 -22.68 24.59 -20.87
CA PRO A 326 -22.78 25.11 -22.23
C PRO A 326 -22.47 26.62 -22.35
N ASP A 327 -22.63 27.37 -21.26
CA ASP A 327 -22.40 28.82 -21.21
C ASP A 327 -20.92 29.19 -21.01
N LEU A 328 -20.05 28.22 -20.71
CA LEU A 328 -18.62 28.46 -20.49
C LEU A 328 -17.82 28.25 -21.77
N LYS A 329 -16.73 29.00 -21.91
CA LYS A 329 -15.77 28.86 -23.01
C LYS A 329 -14.72 27.82 -22.64
N LEU A 330 -14.74 26.69 -23.34
CA LEU A 330 -13.77 25.61 -23.15
C LEU A 330 -12.66 25.70 -24.21
N ALA A 331 -11.43 25.36 -23.80
CA ALA A 331 -10.29 25.18 -24.70
C ALA A 331 -9.73 23.77 -24.56
N LEU A 332 -9.39 23.14 -25.69
CA LEU A 332 -8.71 21.85 -25.74
C LEU A 332 -7.25 22.06 -26.19
N LEU A 333 -6.29 21.58 -25.40
CA LEU A 333 -4.86 21.63 -25.72
C LEU A 333 -4.24 20.24 -25.68
N THR A 334 -4.09 19.62 -26.85
CA THR A 334 -3.45 18.31 -27.05
C THR A 334 -2.14 18.45 -27.82
N GLY A 335 -1.36 17.36 -27.90
CA GLY A 335 -0.10 17.32 -28.64
C GLY A 335 -0.29 17.23 -30.15
N SER A 336 -1.42 16.68 -30.59
CA SER A 336 -1.81 16.50 -32.00
C SER A 336 -2.28 17.77 -32.72
N LEU A 337 -2.57 18.86 -32.00
CA LEU A 337 -3.02 20.11 -32.63
C LEU A 337 -2.00 20.66 -33.62
N LYS A 338 -2.48 21.15 -34.76
CA LYS A 338 -1.62 21.80 -35.75
C LYS A 338 -1.05 23.10 -35.18
N ALA A 339 0.12 23.51 -35.65
CA ALA A 339 0.82 24.69 -35.13
C ALA A 339 -0.03 25.98 -35.12
N ALA A 340 -0.88 26.18 -36.15
CA ALA A 340 -1.78 27.33 -36.23
C ALA A 340 -2.89 27.27 -35.16
N GLU A 341 -3.58 26.13 -35.05
CA GLU A 341 -4.64 25.89 -34.06
C GLU A 341 -4.09 25.98 -32.64
N LYS A 342 -2.93 25.36 -32.39
CA LYS A 342 -2.24 25.42 -31.10
C LYS A 342 -1.94 26.88 -30.71
N ARG A 343 -1.47 27.71 -31.64
CA ARG A 343 -1.18 29.12 -31.37
C ARG A 343 -2.44 29.90 -31.01
N GLU A 344 -3.54 29.68 -31.72
CA GLU A 344 -4.83 30.33 -31.43
C GLU A 344 -5.36 29.94 -30.04
N VAL A 345 -5.28 28.65 -29.69
CA VAL A 345 -5.67 28.16 -28.36
C VAL A 345 -4.79 28.79 -27.27
N LEU A 346 -3.48 28.84 -27.46
CA LEU A 346 -2.57 29.47 -26.49
C LEU A 346 -2.86 30.96 -26.29
N GLU A 347 -3.14 31.70 -27.38
CA GLU A 347 -3.53 33.11 -27.29
C GLU A 347 -4.86 33.29 -26.54
N THR A 348 -5.83 32.40 -26.76
CA THR A 348 -7.13 32.39 -26.07
C THR A 348 -6.96 32.16 -24.57
N ILE A 349 -6.08 31.22 -24.18
CA ILE A 349 -5.75 30.92 -22.79
C ILE A 349 -5.06 32.12 -22.12
N ALA A 350 -4.05 32.70 -22.78
CA ALA A 350 -3.26 33.81 -22.25
C ALA A 350 -4.08 35.11 -22.10
N LYS A 351 -5.07 35.33 -22.97
CA LYS A 351 -6.00 36.48 -22.87
C LYS A 351 -7.10 36.29 -21.80
N GLY A 352 -7.25 35.09 -21.26
CA GLY A 352 -8.32 34.78 -20.30
C GLY A 352 -9.69 34.60 -20.96
N GLU A 353 -9.72 34.31 -22.26
CA GLU A 353 -10.96 34.08 -23.00
C GLU A 353 -11.50 32.66 -22.83
N ALA A 354 -10.65 31.70 -22.44
CA ALA A 354 -11.05 30.35 -22.05
C ALA A 354 -11.27 30.26 -20.54
N ASP A 355 -12.46 29.84 -20.12
CA ASP A 355 -12.82 29.63 -18.71
C ASP A 355 -12.26 28.30 -18.19
N LEU A 356 -12.44 27.24 -18.99
CA LEU A 356 -12.05 25.87 -18.68
C LEU A 356 -11.07 25.36 -19.73
N ILE A 357 -9.93 24.85 -19.30
CA ILE A 357 -8.88 24.34 -20.18
C ILE A 357 -8.73 22.84 -19.93
N ILE A 358 -8.87 22.03 -20.97
CA ILE A 358 -8.67 20.58 -20.91
C ILE A 358 -7.48 20.24 -21.79
N GLY A 359 -6.60 19.35 -21.34
CA GLY A 359 -5.45 19.00 -22.16
C GLY A 359 -4.61 17.87 -21.60
N THR A 360 -3.60 17.46 -22.39
CA THR A 360 -2.62 16.48 -21.95
C THR A 360 -1.45 17.16 -21.23
N HIS A 361 -0.31 16.48 -21.12
CA HIS A 361 0.94 17.07 -20.64
C HIS A 361 1.36 18.35 -21.39
N ALA A 362 0.72 18.67 -22.53
CA ALA A 362 0.87 19.94 -23.22
C ALA A 362 0.59 21.17 -22.34
N LEU A 363 -0.31 21.06 -21.34
CA LEU A 363 -0.67 22.17 -20.44
C LEU A 363 0.51 22.68 -19.59
N ILE A 364 1.48 21.80 -19.30
CA ILE A 364 2.62 22.11 -18.43
C ILE A 364 3.91 22.44 -19.18
N GLN A 365 3.88 22.39 -20.53
CA GLN A 365 5.03 22.73 -21.35
C GLN A 365 5.36 24.23 -21.30
N ASP A 366 6.62 24.58 -21.53
CA ASP A 366 7.03 25.98 -21.65
C ASP A 366 6.26 26.68 -22.79
N GLY A 367 5.79 27.91 -22.53
CA GLY A 367 5.00 28.70 -23.48
C GLY A 367 3.47 28.60 -23.34
N VAL A 368 2.96 27.87 -22.33
CA VAL A 368 1.56 27.98 -21.90
C VAL A 368 1.47 28.96 -20.74
N ASP A 369 0.99 30.17 -21.05
CA ASP A 369 0.75 31.26 -20.11
C ASP A 369 -0.74 31.42 -19.85
N TYR A 370 -1.14 31.40 -18.58
CA TYR A 370 -2.52 31.60 -18.15
C TYR A 370 -2.74 33.05 -17.72
N ALA A 371 -3.93 33.59 -17.98
CA ALA A 371 -4.28 34.93 -17.51
C ALA A 371 -4.44 34.95 -15.98
N ARG A 372 -5.26 34.03 -15.45
CA ARG A 372 -5.55 33.89 -14.01
C ARG A 372 -5.93 32.45 -13.68
N LEU A 373 -4.95 31.57 -13.53
CA LEU A 373 -5.21 30.18 -13.17
C LEU A 373 -5.50 30.07 -11.67
N GLY A 374 -6.66 29.52 -11.30
CA GLY A 374 -7.07 29.35 -9.91
C GLY A 374 -7.06 27.90 -9.42
N LEU A 375 -7.33 26.94 -10.31
CA LEU A 375 -7.42 25.52 -9.98
C LEU A 375 -6.81 24.67 -11.09
N ILE A 376 -6.04 23.66 -10.68
CA ILE A 376 -5.48 22.64 -11.56
C ILE A 376 -5.95 21.27 -11.07
N ILE A 377 -6.54 20.50 -11.98
CA ILE A 377 -6.95 19.13 -11.74
C ILE A 377 -6.06 18.19 -12.53
N ILE A 378 -5.55 17.13 -11.89
CA ILE A 378 -4.74 16.09 -12.53
C ILE A 378 -5.47 14.76 -12.39
N ASP A 379 -5.86 14.14 -13.51
CA ASP A 379 -6.43 12.79 -13.50
C ASP A 379 -5.35 11.71 -13.73
N GLU A 380 -5.51 10.56 -13.06
CA GLU A 380 -4.56 9.43 -13.08
C GLU A 380 -3.11 9.82 -12.72
N GLN A 381 -2.95 10.44 -11.55
CA GLN A 381 -1.69 10.99 -11.04
C GLN A 381 -0.47 10.07 -11.15
N HIS A 382 -0.63 8.74 -11.07
CA HIS A 382 0.48 7.76 -11.04
C HIS A 382 1.39 7.82 -12.26
N ARG A 383 0.94 8.42 -13.36
CA ARG A 383 1.75 8.62 -14.58
C ARG A 383 2.60 9.89 -14.57
N PHE A 384 2.50 10.73 -13.53
CA PHE A 384 3.11 12.05 -13.47
C PHE A 384 4.15 12.17 -12.34
N GLY A 385 5.39 12.47 -12.71
CA GLY A 385 6.54 12.53 -11.81
C GLY A 385 6.53 13.74 -10.86
N VAL A 386 7.33 13.66 -9.79
CA VAL A 386 7.43 14.69 -8.72
C VAL A 386 7.84 16.07 -9.28
N GLY A 387 8.73 16.13 -10.27
CA GLY A 387 9.22 17.38 -10.85
C GLY A 387 8.17 18.21 -11.61
N GLN A 388 7.17 17.56 -12.22
CA GLN A 388 6.10 18.26 -12.95
C GLN A 388 5.16 19.02 -12.00
N ARG A 389 5.04 18.58 -10.74
CA ARG A 389 4.23 19.24 -9.70
C ARG A 389 4.77 20.61 -9.32
N ARG A 390 6.09 20.81 -9.40
CA ARG A 390 6.73 22.09 -9.11
C ARG A 390 6.48 23.13 -10.21
N ILE A 391 6.57 22.69 -11.48
CA ILE A 391 6.30 23.52 -12.66
C ILE A 391 4.87 24.07 -12.65
N LEU A 392 3.91 23.27 -12.18
CA LEU A 392 2.51 23.66 -12.04
C LEU A 392 2.30 24.77 -10.99
N ARG A 393 3.03 24.73 -9.87
CA ARG A 393 2.96 25.78 -8.83
C ARG A 393 3.50 27.13 -9.34
N GLU A 394 4.51 27.08 -10.20
CA GLU A 394 5.20 28.26 -10.72
C GLU A 394 4.42 28.98 -11.84
N LYS A 395 3.51 28.29 -12.54
CA LYS A 395 2.77 28.82 -13.71
C LYS A 395 1.54 29.71 -13.41
N GLY A 396 1.08 29.80 -12.16
CA GLY A 396 -0.23 30.41 -11.86
C GLY A 396 -0.33 31.24 -10.57
N GLY A 397 0.78 31.73 -10.01
CA GLY A 397 0.72 32.43 -8.71
C GLY A 397 0.28 31.52 -7.57
N ASN A 398 0.69 30.26 -7.59
CA ASN A 398 0.32 29.19 -6.64
C ASN A 398 -1.17 28.79 -6.68
N PRO A 399 -1.67 28.27 -7.82
CA PRO A 399 -3.06 27.83 -7.97
C PRO A 399 -3.34 26.57 -7.16
N ASP A 400 -4.59 26.39 -6.73
CA ASP A 400 -5.02 25.20 -6.01
C ASP A 400 -4.85 23.92 -6.84
N VAL A 401 -4.48 22.81 -6.20
CA VAL A 401 -4.22 21.52 -6.87
C VAL A 401 -5.14 20.42 -6.33
N LEU A 402 -5.91 19.82 -7.26
CA LEU A 402 -6.74 18.64 -7.02
C LEU A 402 -6.22 17.47 -7.86
N MET A 403 -5.82 16.39 -7.22
CA MET A 403 -5.42 15.16 -7.90
C MET A 403 -6.55 14.15 -7.84
N MET A 404 -6.73 13.35 -8.90
CA MET A 404 -7.72 12.29 -8.96
C MET A 404 -7.05 10.95 -9.25
N THR A 405 -7.58 9.90 -8.65
CA THR A 405 -7.18 8.52 -8.94
C THR A 405 -8.41 7.62 -9.05
N ALA A 406 -8.44 6.79 -10.09
CA ALA A 406 -9.44 5.74 -10.21
C ALA A 406 -9.02 4.45 -9.52
N THR A 407 -7.72 4.26 -9.28
CA THR A 407 -7.23 3.16 -8.45
C THR A 407 -7.52 3.49 -7.00
N PRO A 408 -8.33 2.67 -6.30
CA PRO A 408 -8.48 2.78 -4.88
C PRO A 408 -7.13 2.47 -4.25
N ILE A 409 -6.51 3.45 -3.63
CA ILE A 409 -5.33 3.28 -2.81
C ILE A 409 -5.83 2.97 -1.40
N PRO A 410 -5.31 1.92 -0.72
CA PRO A 410 -5.63 1.68 0.67
C PRO A 410 -5.43 2.97 1.47
N ARG A 411 -6.39 3.33 2.31
CA ARG A 411 -6.38 4.62 3.01
C ARG A 411 -5.09 4.81 3.81
N THR A 412 -4.59 3.71 4.38
CA THR A 412 -3.24 3.56 4.95
C THR A 412 -2.15 4.16 4.06
N LEU A 413 -2.02 3.60 2.85
CA LEU A 413 -0.99 3.96 1.87
C LEU A 413 -1.17 5.39 1.36
N ALA A 414 -2.42 5.82 1.16
CA ALA A 414 -2.68 7.19 0.73
C ALA A 414 -2.18 8.21 1.76
N ILE A 415 -2.40 7.95 3.05
CA ILE A 415 -1.97 8.82 4.14
C ILE A 415 -0.44 8.80 4.33
N THR A 416 0.20 7.64 4.15
CA THR A 416 1.65 7.50 4.41
C THR A 416 2.51 7.92 3.21
N ALA A 417 2.15 7.51 1.99
CA ALA A 417 2.93 7.79 0.78
C ALA A 417 2.68 9.19 0.21
N PHE A 418 1.53 9.79 0.51
CA PHE A 418 1.13 11.13 0.06
C PHE A 418 0.84 12.05 1.24
N GLY A 419 1.55 11.86 2.36
CA GLY A 419 1.22 12.46 3.66
C GLY A 419 1.21 13.99 3.75
N ASP A 420 1.63 14.71 2.71
CA ASP A 420 1.45 16.16 2.55
C ASP A 420 0.08 16.55 1.97
N MET A 421 -0.67 15.61 1.38
CA MET A 421 -1.97 15.82 0.75
C MET A 421 -3.16 15.55 1.70
N ASP A 422 -4.23 16.30 1.53
CA ASP A 422 -5.53 15.98 2.11
C ASP A 422 -6.29 15.01 1.21
N VAL A 423 -7.08 14.09 1.79
CA VAL A 423 -7.74 13.02 1.01
C VAL A 423 -9.25 13.11 1.16
N SER A 424 -9.95 13.26 0.04
CA SER A 424 -11.40 13.11 -0.06
C SER A 424 -11.75 11.76 -0.68
N ILE A 425 -12.72 11.06 -0.11
CA ILE A 425 -13.08 9.70 -0.52
C ILE A 425 -14.53 9.67 -1.01
N ILE A 426 -14.73 9.14 -2.22
CA ILE A 426 -16.03 8.78 -2.78
C ILE A 426 -16.17 7.25 -2.72
N ASP A 427 -16.77 6.76 -1.64
CA ASP A 427 -17.02 5.34 -1.35
C ASP A 427 -18.42 4.87 -1.77
N GLN A 428 -19.24 5.75 -2.34
CA GLN A 428 -20.60 5.48 -2.80
C GLN A 428 -20.68 5.53 -4.33
N MET A 429 -21.33 4.52 -4.92
CA MET A 429 -21.65 4.51 -6.36
C MET A 429 -22.93 5.32 -6.63
N PRO A 430 -23.04 5.99 -7.80
CA PRO A 430 -24.27 6.66 -8.21
C PRO A 430 -25.47 5.73 -8.26
N ALA A 431 -26.67 6.27 -7.98
CA ALA A 431 -27.92 5.52 -8.06
C ALA A 431 -28.20 5.02 -9.49
N GLY A 432 -28.74 3.80 -9.62
CA GLY A 432 -29.09 3.20 -10.92
C GLY A 432 -28.00 2.32 -11.55
N ARG A 433 -26.76 2.35 -11.05
CA ARG A 433 -25.69 1.49 -11.57
C ARG A 433 -25.89 0.04 -11.12
N LYS A 434 -26.00 -0.88 -12.07
CA LYS A 434 -26.09 -2.33 -11.80
C LYS A 434 -24.70 -2.88 -11.43
N PRO A 435 -24.59 -3.72 -10.39
CA PRO A 435 -23.32 -4.35 -10.04
C PRO A 435 -22.88 -5.31 -11.16
N ILE A 436 -21.57 -5.34 -11.42
CA ILE A 436 -20.99 -6.22 -12.45
C ILE A 436 -20.96 -7.65 -11.90
N VAL A 437 -21.60 -8.58 -12.61
CA VAL A 437 -21.59 -9.99 -12.24
C VAL A 437 -20.22 -10.56 -12.58
N THR A 438 -19.43 -10.86 -11.55
CA THR A 438 -18.07 -11.38 -11.71
C THR A 438 -18.08 -12.89 -11.50
N ARG A 439 -17.50 -13.66 -12.43
CA ARG A 439 -17.38 -15.12 -12.32
C ARG A 439 -15.97 -15.57 -12.64
N TRP A 440 -15.44 -16.45 -11.81
CA TRP A 440 -14.22 -17.19 -12.10
C TRP A 440 -14.56 -18.53 -12.74
N ILE A 441 -13.94 -18.82 -13.88
CA ILE A 441 -14.05 -20.08 -14.60
C ILE A 441 -12.65 -20.65 -14.91
N LYS A 442 -12.62 -21.94 -15.18
CA LYS A 442 -11.42 -22.62 -15.67
C LYS A 442 -11.32 -22.55 -17.19
N HIS A 443 -10.11 -22.74 -17.73
CA HIS A 443 -9.86 -22.69 -19.18
C HIS A 443 -10.72 -23.70 -19.96
N GLU A 444 -11.02 -24.86 -19.40
CA GLU A 444 -11.84 -25.89 -20.06
C GLU A 444 -13.29 -25.45 -20.27
N GLN A 445 -13.73 -24.41 -19.56
CA GLN A 445 -15.08 -23.85 -19.65
C GLN A 445 -15.17 -22.67 -20.63
N LEU A 446 -14.04 -22.19 -21.16
CA LEU A 446 -14.00 -21.04 -22.09
C LEU A 446 -14.90 -21.23 -23.32
N PRO A 447 -14.94 -22.40 -24.00
CA PRO A 447 -15.81 -22.58 -25.17
C PRO A 447 -17.31 -22.35 -24.88
N GLN A 448 -17.76 -22.66 -23.65
CA GLN A 448 -19.14 -22.41 -23.23
C GLN A 448 -19.40 -20.91 -23.05
N VAL A 449 -18.41 -20.17 -22.53
CA VAL A 449 -18.48 -18.71 -22.39
C VAL A 449 -18.47 -18.02 -23.75
N LEU A 450 -17.69 -18.50 -24.72
CA LEU A 450 -17.68 -17.93 -26.08
C LEU A 450 -19.03 -18.13 -26.79
N THR A 451 -19.67 -19.28 -26.61
CA THR A 451 -21.04 -19.51 -27.10
C THR A 451 -22.06 -18.57 -26.44
N TRP A 452 -21.94 -18.33 -25.14
CA TRP A 452 -22.77 -17.35 -24.43
C TRP A 452 -22.51 -15.92 -24.92
N LEU A 453 -21.25 -15.56 -25.16
CA LEU A 453 -20.83 -14.26 -25.66
C LEU A 453 -21.45 -13.97 -27.03
N GLU A 454 -21.50 -14.95 -27.92
CA GLU A 454 -22.17 -14.83 -29.23
C GLU A 454 -23.63 -14.36 -29.07
N GLY A 455 -24.36 -14.95 -28.12
CA GLY A 455 -25.74 -14.54 -27.81
C GLY A 455 -25.86 -13.13 -27.22
N GLU A 456 -24.85 -12.65 -26.49
CA GLU A 456 -24.82 -11.26 -26.00
C GLU A 456 -24.50 -10.27 -27.12
N ILE A 457 -23.57 -10.60 -28.02
CA ILE A 457 -23.23 -9.77 -29.19
C ILE A 457 -24.45 -9.61 -30.10
N GLN A 458 -25.21 -10.68 -30.35
CA GLN A 458 -26.47 -10.62 -31.10
C GLN A 458 -27.52 -9.68 -30.48
N LYS A 459 -27.44 -9.41 -29.17
CA LYS A 459 -28.29 -8.41 -28.47
C LYS A 459 -27.72 -6.99 -28.54
N GLY A 460 -26.72 -6.76 -29.39
CA GLY A 460 -26.04 -5.48 -29.56
C GLY A 460 -25.14 -5.10 -28.37
N SER A 461 -24.49 -6.09 -27.76
CA SER A 461 -23.44 -5.88 -26.75
C SER A 461 -22.06 -6.00 -27.38
N GLN A 462 -21.08 -5.31 -26.80
CA GLN A 462 -19.67 -5.43 -27.19
C GLN A 462 -18.85 -6.02 -26.05
N ALA A 463 -17.67 -6.56 -26.38
CA ALA A 463 -16.85 -7.31 -25.43
C ALA A 463 -15.38 -6.90 -25.47
N TYR A 464 -14.77 -6.85 -24.29
CA TYR A 464 -13.32 -6.78 -24.14
C TYR A 464 -12.78 -8.16 -23.81
N VAL A 465 -11.68 -8.57 -24.46
CA VAL A 465 -10.94 -9.78 -24.12
C VAL A 465 -9.48 -9.42 -23.84
N ILE A 466 -9.06 -9.61 -22.60
CA ILE A 466 -7.74 -9.18 -22.11
C ILE A 466 -6.78 -10.36 -22.05
N SER A 467 -5.63 -10.22 -22.70
CA SER A 467 -4.50 -11.15 -22.62
C SER A 467 -3.52 -10.68 -21.52
N PRO A 468 -2.95 -11.60 -20.72
CA PRO A 468 -1.99 -11.26 -19.67
C PRO A 468 -0.70 -10.64 -20.23
N LEU A 469 -0.13 -9.72 -19.45
CA LEU A 469 1.29 -9.35 -19.59
C LEU A 469 2.14 -10.31 -18.74
N ILE A 470 3.28 -10.73 -19.27
CA ILE A 470 4.33 -11.44 -18.55
C ILE A 470 5.46 -10.45 -18.33
N GLU A 471 5.72 -10.13 -17.07
CA GLU A 471 6.70 -9.11 -16.63
C GLU A 471 8.11 -9.31 -17.23
N GLU A 472 8.44 -10.53 -17.68
CA GLU A 472 9.75 -10.90 -18.22
C GLU A 472 9.89 -10.67 -19.74
N SER A 473 8.80 -10.50 -20.53
CA SER A 473 8.92 -10.35 -21.99
C SER A 473 7.71 -9.75 -22.72
N GLU A 474 7.80 -8.46 -23.07
CA GLU A 474 6.82 -7.79 -23.96
C GLU A 474 6.67 -8.45 -25.34
N ALA A 475 7.68 -9.19 -25.81
CA ALA A 475 7.64 -9.89 -27.09
C ALA A 475 6.74 -11.15 -27.02
N LEU A 476 6.65 -11.77 -25.84
CA LEU A 476 5.81 -12.93 -25.59
C LEU A 476 4.34 -12.50 -25.42
N ASP A 477 4.11 -11.36 -24.77
CA ASP A 477 2.78 -10.76 -24.59
C ASP A 477 2.10 -10.42 -25.90
N LEU A 478 2.86 -9.81 -26.82
CA LEU A 478 2.36 -9.50 -28.16
C LEU A 478 1.94 -10.78 -28.90
N LYS A 479 2.74 -11.85 -28.80
CA LYS A 479 2.43 -13.14 -29.44
C LYS A 479 1.16 -13.75 -28.86
N ASN A 480 0.97 -13.69 -27.54
CA ASN A 480 -0.23 -14.22 -26.89
C ASN A 480 -1.49 -13.44 -27.31
N ALA A 481 -1.41 -12.11 -27.37
CA ALA A 481 -2.53 -11.28 -27.80
C ALA A 481 -2.88 -11.50 -29.28
N ILE A 482 -1.88 -11.63 -30.17
CA ILE A 482 -2.09 -11.95 -31.59
C ILE A 482 -2.73 -13.34 -31.73
N ALA A 483 -2.18 -14.36 -31.07
CA ALA A 483 -2.71 -15.72 -31.16
C ALA A 483 -4.16 -15.80 -30.65
N LEU A 484 -4.47 -15.13 -29.54
CA LEU A 484 -5.83 -15.03 -29.01
C LEU A 484 -6.76 -14.30 -29.98
N SER A 485 -6.29 -13.23 -30.62
CA SER A 485 -7.07 -12.53 -31.64
C SER A 485 -7.35 -13.43 -32.85
N GLU A 486 -6.36 -14.17 -33.36
CA GLU A 486 -6.54 -15.10 -34.48
C GLU A 486 -7.54 -16.21 -34.13
N GLU A 487 -7.45 -16.77 -32.92
CA GLU A 487 -8.38 -17.79 -32.43
C GLU A 487 -9.82 -17.26 -32.35
N LEU A 488 -10.01 -16.07 -31.79
CA LEU A 488 -11.33 -15.45 -31.67
C LEU A 488 -11.89 -15.04 -33.03
N THR A 489 -11.07 -14.48 -33.92
CA THR A 489 -11.48 -14.17 -35.30
C THR A 489 -11.94 -15.43 -36.02
N ALA A 490 -11.24 -16.56 -35.85
CA ALA A 490 -11.66 -17.83 -36.42
C ALA A 490 -12.98 -18.36 -35.80
N HIS A 491 -13.12 -18.27 -34.48
CA HIS A 491 -14.33 -18.73 -33.76
C HIS A 491 -15.57 -17.89 -34.11
N PHE A 492 -15.41 -16.58 -34.26
CA PHE A 492 -16.49 -15.62 -34.55
C PHE A 492 -16.62 -15.27 -36.04
N ALA A 493 -15.95 -16.00 -36.93
CA ALA A 493 -15.99 -15.75 -38.37
C ALA A 493 -17.43 -15.72 -38.89
N GLY A 494 -17.82 -14.60 -39.51
CA GLY A 494 -19.17 -14.37 -40.03
C GLY A 494 -20.24 -14.12 -38.98
N LYS A 495 -19.87 -13.98 -37.70
CA LYS A 495 -20.79 -13.77 -36.56
C LYS A 495 -20.53 -12.47 -35.82
N ALA A 496 -19.27 -12.04 -35.70
CA ALA A 496 -18.87 -10.81 -35.01
C ALA A 496 -17.54 -10.29 -35.57
N GLU A 497 -17.33 -8.98 -35.50
CA GLU A 497 -16.07 -8.34 -35.89
C GLU A 497 -15.10 -8.26 -34.70
N VAL A 498 -13.86 -8.73 -34.91
CA VAL A 498 -12.81 -8.80 -33.89
C VAL A 498 -11.66 -7.88 -34.28
N ALA A 499 -11.22 -7.02 -33.35
CA ALA A 499 -10.03 -6.19 -33.53
C ALA A 499 -9.00 -6.45 -32.42
N LEU A 500 -7.73 -6.17 -32.72
CA LEU A 500 -6.60 -6.29 -31.81
C LEU A 500 -6.04 -4.91 -31.47
N LEU A 501 -5.81 -4.65 -30.18
CA LEU A 501 -5.12 -3.47 -29.68
C LEU A 501 -3.95 -3.88 -28.79
N HIS A 502 -2.75 -3.32 -29.04
CA HIS A 502 -1.58 -3.61 -28.21
C HIS A 502 -0.63 -2.42 -28.05
N GLY A 503 0.24 -2.48 -27.06
CA GLY A 503 1.09 -1.35 -26.64
C GLY A 503 2.04 -0.84 -27.71
N LYS A 504 2.50 -1.72 -28.61
CA LYS A 504 3.44 -1.38 -29.70
C LYS A 504 2.80 -0.71 -30.93
N MET A 505 1.47 -0.59 -31.00
CA MET A 505 0.82 0.14 -32.10
C MET A 505 1.06 1.64 -31.99
N LYS A 506 1.06 2.33 -33.13
CA LYS A 506 1.17 3.80 -33.15
C LYS A 506 -0.06 4.42 -32.48
N SER A 507 0.06 5.65 -31.96
CA SER A 507 -1.06 6.34 -31.29
C SER A 507 -2.27 6.43 -32.20
N ASP A 508 -2.08 6.97 -33.40
CA ASP A 508 -3.14 7.16 -34.41
C ASP A 508 -3.88 5.86 -34.74
N GLU A 509 -3.18 4.72 -34.79
CA GLU A 509 -3.78 3.40 -35.04
C GLU A 509 -4.64 2.94 -33.85
N LYS A 510 -4.16 3.12 -32.62
CA LYS A 510 -4.93 2.81 -31.40
C LYS A 510 -6.18 3.67 -31.32
N ASP A 511 -6.03 4.96 -31.61
CA ASP A 511 -7.11 5.92 -31.53
C ASP A 511 -8.21 5.58 -32.55
N GLN A 512 -7.82 5.20 -33.78
CA GLN A 512 -8.75 4.72 -34.80
C GLN A 512 -9.49 3.44 -34.38
N ILE A 513 -8.78 2.43 -33.87
CA ILE A 513 -9.41 1.16 -33.42
C ILE A 513 -10.38 1.41 -32.27
N MET A 514 -10.01 2.27 -31.32
CA MET A 514 -10.90 2.64 -30.22
C MET A 514 -12.13 3.41 -30.70
N GLN A 515 -11.97 4.27 -31.71
CA GLN A 515 -13.09 4.97 -32.33
C GLN A 515 -14.03 4.00 -33.06
N ASP A 516 -13.48 3.06 -33.84
CA ASP A 516 -14.25 2.03 -34.54
C ASP A 516 -15.00 1.13 -33.55
N PHE A 517 -14.38 0.79 -32.42
CA PHE A 517 -15.04 0.10 -31.32
C PHE A 517 -16.14 0.95 -30.68
N LYS A 518 -15.92 2.25 -30.41
CA LYS A 518 -16.97 3.15 -29.89
C LYS A 518 -18.17 3.27 -30.83
N GLU A 519 -17.91 3.31 -32.14
CA GLU A 519 -18.91 3.41 -33.22
C GLU A 519 -19.59 2.06 -33.55
N ARG A 520 -19.26 0.98 -32.83
CA ARG A 520 -19.77 -0.39 -33.06
C ARG A 520 -19.44 -0.97 -34.44
N LYS A 521 -18.31 -0.57 -35.04
CA LYS A 521 -17.77 -1.28 -36.22
C LYS A 521 -17.04 -2.57 -35.82
N THR A 522 -16.67 -2.68 -34.55
CA THR A 522 -16.04 -3.86 -33.96
C THR A 522 -16.85 -4.32 -32.76
N ASP A 523 -17.13 -5.62 -32.65
CA ASP A 523 -17.90 -6.19 -31.54
C ASP A 523 -17.01 -6.67 -30.40
N ILE A 524 -15.84 -7.23 -30.72
CA ILE A 524 -14.89 -7.80 -29.75
C ILE A 524 -13.54 -7.09 -29.90
N LEU A 525 -13.05 -6.49 -28.82
CA LEU A 525 -11.71 -5.91 -28.76
C LEU A 525 -10.78 -6.78 -27.92
N VAL A 526 -9.82 -7.42 -28.57
CA VAL A 526 -8.73 -8.16 -27.94
C VAL A 526 -7.61 -7.19 -27.60
N SER A 527 -7.14 -7.20 -26.37
CA SER A 527 -6.03 -6.32 -25.99
C SER A 527 -5.18 -6.87 -24.86
N THR A 528 -3.97 -6.34 -24.73
CA THR A 528 -3.21 -6.39 -23.46
C THR A 528 -3.77 -5.36 -22.46
N THR A 529 -3.10 -5.14 -21.32
CA THR A 529 -3.49 -4.15 -20.28
C THR A 529 -3.60 -2.70 -20.77
N VAL A 530 -3.29 -2.42 -22.03
CA VAL A 530 -3.33 -1.07 -22.63
C VAL A 530 -4.74 -0.45 -22.64
N ILE A 531 -5.81 -1.24 -22.47
CA ILE A 531 -7.19 -0.75 -22.25
C ILE A 531 -7.34 0.06 -20.94
N GLU A 532 -6.29 0.15 -20.11
CA GLU A 532 -6.20 1.13 -19.02
C GLU A 532 -6.48 2.58 -19.48
N VAL A 533 -6.38 2.92 -20.76
CA VAL A 533 -6.75 4.24 -21.26
C VAL A 533 -8.27 4.41 -21.24
N GLY A 534 -8.77 5.10 -20.21
CA GLY A 534 -10.00 5.90 -20.06
C GLY A 534 -11.34 5.66 -20.78
N VAL A 535 -11.35 5.11 -21.99
CA VAL A 535 -12.41 5.28 -22.98
C VAL A 535 -13.75 4.72 -22.49
N ASN A 536 -14.78 5.58 -22.50
CA ASN A 536 -16.14 5.17 -22.17
C ASN A 536 -16.84 4.54 -23.38
N VAL A 537 -17.13 3.24 -23.31
CA VAL A 537 -17.96 2.52 -24.30
C VAL A 537 -19.19 1.94 -23.60
N PRO A 538 -20.34 2.65 -23.59
CA PRO A 538 -21.53 2.22 -22.83
C PRO A 538 -22.10 0.86 -23.25
N ASN A 539 -21.83 0.44 -24.48
CA ASN A 539 -22.30 -0.84 -25.03
C ASN A 539 -21.37 -2.02 -24.73
N ALA A 540 -20.17 -1.77 -24.21
CA ALA A 540 -19.26 -2.81 -23.76
C ALA A 540 -19.75 -3.35 -22.41
N THR A 541 -20.42 -4.50 -22.45
CA THR A 541 -21.06 -5.11 -21.27
C THR A 541 -20.34 -6.37 -20.81
N VAL A 542 -19.43 -6.94 -21.61
CA VAL A 542 -18.70 -8.15 -21.25
C VAL A 542 -17.20 -7.88 -21.20
N MET A 543 -16.56 -8.27 -20.10
CA MET A 543 -15.12 -8.26 -19.90
C MET A 543 -14.64 -9.69 -19.67
N ILE A 544 -13.77 -10.22 -20.52
CA ILE A 544 -13.13 -11.53 -20.36
C ILE A 544 -11.64 -11.30 -20.10
N ILE A 545 -11.10 -11.87 -19.02
CA ILE A 545 -9.69 -11.72 -18.64
C ILE A 545 -9.06 -13.11 -18.67
N MET A 546 -8.14 -13.33 -19.61
CA MET A 546 -7.39 -14.57 -19.77
C MET A 546 -6.25 -14.65 -18.76
N ASP A 547 -5.97 -15.85 -18.24
CA ASP A 547 -4.99 -16.10 -17.17
C ASP A 547 -5.08 -15.05 -16.02
N ALA A 548 -6.30 -14.82 -15.53
CA ALA A 548 -6.58 -13.76 -14.56
C ALA A 548 -5.76 -13.86 -13.27
N ASP A 549 -5.26 -15.04 -12.91
CA ASP A 549 -4.36 -15.28 -11.77
C ASP A 549 -2.95 -14.70 -11.93
N ARG A 550 -2.60 -14.18 -13.11
CA ARG A 550 -1.35 -13.45 -13.35
C ARG A 550 -1.45 -11.96 -13.05
N PHE A 551 -2.65 -11.42 -12.90
CA PHE A 551 -2.87 -10.01 -12.61
C PHE A 551 -2.98 -9.78 -11.10
N GLY A 552 -2.59 -8.59 -10.64
CA GLY A 552 -2.89 -8.13 -9.28
C GLY A 552 -4.38 -7.77 -9.12
N LEU A 553 -4.89 -7.79 -7.88
CA LEU A 553 -6.31 -7.47 -7.63
C LEU A 553 -6.68 -6.06 -8.12
N SER A 554 -5.77 -5.10 -7.91
CA SER A 554 -5.98 -3.72 -8.36
C SER A 554 -6.13 -3.60 -9.89
N GLN A 555 -5.37 -4.39 -10.66
CA GLN A 555 -5.47 -4.41 -12.12
C GLN A 555 -6.76 -5.08 -12.58
N LEU A 556 -7.12 -6.23 -11.99
CA LEU A 556 -8.38 -6.92 -12.27
C LEU A 556 -9.59 -6.02 -12.00
N HIS A 557 -9.54 -5.25 -10.91
CA HIS A 557 -10.57 -4.28 -10.56
C HIS A 557 -10.72 -3.16 -11.59
N GLN A 558 -9.59 -2.59 -12.04
CA GLN A 558 -9.59 -1.57 -13.09
C GLN A 558 -10.16 -2.10 -14.40
N LEU A 559 -9.77 -3.32 -14.82
CA LEU A 559 -10.29 -3.98 -16.01
C LEU A 559 -11.79 -4.25 -15.87
N ARG A 560 -12.24 -4.79 -14.74
CA ARG A 560 -13.67 -4.96 -14.44
C ARG A 560 -14.43 -3.63 -14.56
N GLY A 561 -13.87 -2.53 -14.07
CA GLY A 561 -14.48 -1.20 -14.14
C GLY A 561 -14.62 -0.59 -15.54
N ARG A 562 -14.07 -1.22 -16.58
CA ARG A 562 -14.21 -0.79 -17.99
C ARG A 562 -15.57 -1.12 -18.58
N VAL A 563 -16.32 -2.05 -17.98
CA VAL A 563 -17.69 -2.39 -18.37
C VAL A 563 -18.70 -1.86 -17.34
N GLY A 564 -20.00 -1.93 -17.65
CA GLY A 564 -21.05 -1.46 -16.72
C GLY A 564 -21.18 0.05 -16.65
N ARG A 565 -21.01 0.72 -17.80
CA ARG A 565 -21.19 2.18 -17.97
C ARG A 565 -22.55 2.57 -18.56
N GLY A 566 -23.34 1.60 -19.04
CA GLY A 566 -24.72 1.79 -19.50
C GLY A 566 -25.75 1.07 -18.63
N ASP A 567 -27.01 1.06 -19.07
CA ASP A 567 -28.15 0.48 -18.31
C ASP A 567 -28.24 -1.06 -18.39
N LYS A 568 -27.49 -1.66 -19.31
CA LYS A 568 -27.42 -3.11 -19.51
C LYS A 568 -26.65 -3.79 -18.38
N GLN A 569 -27.09 -5.00 -18.00
CA GLN A 569 -26.34 -5.83 -17.06
C GLN A 569 -24.97 -6.16 -17.67
N SER A 570 -23.91 -5.99 -16.87
CA SER A 570 -22.54 -6.26 -17.31
C SER A 570 -21.91 -7.42 -16.55
N TYR A 571 -20.94 -8.06 -17.18
CA TYR A 571 -20.32 -9.30 -16.75
C TYR A 571 -18.80 -9.20 -16.83
N ALA A 572 -18.11 -9.73 -15.82
CA ALA A 572 -16.67 -9.92 -15.83
C ALA A 572 -16.35 -11.40 -15.63
N VAL A 573 -15.69 -12.01 -16.61
CA VAL A 573 -15.31 -13.42 -16.63
C VAL A 573 -13.81 -13.52 -16.43
N LEU A 574 -13.39 -14.10 -15.31
CA LEU A 574 -11.99 -14.36 -14.97
C LEU A 574 -11.68 -15.79 -15.40
N VAL A 575 -10.84 -15.96 -16.41
CA VAL A 575 -10.43 -17.28 -16.92
C VAL A 575 -9.07 -17.59 -16.32
N ALA A 576 -9.00 -18.56 -15.40
CA ALA A 576 -7.76 -18.85 -14.68
C ALA A 576 -7.74 -20.27 -14.13
N ASN A 577 -6.55 -20.90 -14.18
CA ASN A 577 -6.26 -22.21 -13.57
C ASN A 577 -5.14 -22.09 -12.52
N PRO A 578 -5.34 -21.30 -11.43
CA PRO A 578 -4.29 -21.02 -10.45
C PRO A 578 -3.82 -22.31 -9.76
N LYS A 579 -2.50 -22.50 -9.74
CA LYS A 579 -1.86 -23.64 -9.07
C LYS A 579 -1.53 -23.36 -7.60
N THR A 580 -1.38 -22.08 -7.23
CA THR A 580 -1.02 -21.63 -5.89
C THR A 580 -2.27 -21.25 -5.09
N ASP A 581 -2.20 -21.34 -3.76
CA ASP A 581 -3.31 -20.92 -2.89
C ASP A 581 -3.53 -19.41 -2.94
N SER A 582 -2.46 -18.61 -2.99
CA SER A 582 -2.53 -17.16 -3.24
C SER A 582 -3.29 -16.82 -4.53
N GLY A 583 -3.07 -17.56 -5.62
CA GLY A 583 -3.80 -17.37 -6.87
C GLY A 583 -5.29 -17.70 -6.75
N LYS A 584 -5.66 -18.74 -6.00
CA LYS A 584 -7.06 -19.09 -5.73
C LYS A 584 -7.74 -18.04 -4.85
N ASP A 585 -7.05 -17.57 -3.82
CA ASP A 585 -7.56 -16.53 -2.92
C ASP A 585 -7.82 -15.24 -3.69
N ARG A 586 -6.91 -14.86 -4.59
CA ARG A 586 -7.08 -13.72 -5.47
C ARG A 586 -8.35 -13.80 -6.32
N MET A 587 -8.58 -14.94 -6.97
CA MET A 587 -9.79 -15.15 -7.78
C MET A 587 -11.06 -15.10 -6.94
N ARG A 588 -11.03 -15.71 -5.75
CA ARG A 588 -12.14 -15.72 -4.81
C ARG A 588 -12.52 -14.31 -4.36
N ILE A 589 -11.55 -13.55 -3.86
CA ILE A 589 -11.74 -12.17 -3.39
C ILE A 589 -12.32 -11.29 -4.50
N MET A 590 -11.80 -11.40 -5.72
CA MET A 590 -12.28 -10.65 -6.88
C MET A 590 -13.75 -10.97 -7.24
N THR A 591 -14.24 -12.17 -6.92
CA THR A 591 -15.65 -12.57 -7.12
C THR A 591 -16.58 -12.20 -5.96
N GLU A 592 -16.06 -12.04 -4.75
CA GLU A 592 -16.86 -11.80 -3.53
C GLU A 592 -17.23 -10.33 -3.33
N THR A 593 -16.40 -9.40 -3.80
CA THR A 593 -16.63 -7.96 -3.61
C THR A 593 -16.48 -7.14 -4.89
N THR A 594 -17.36 -6.15 -5.02
CA THR A 594 -17.28 -5.12 -6.07
C THR A 594 -16.59 -3.85 -5.60
N ASN A 595 -16.32 -3.72 -4.29
CA ASN A 595 -15.75 -2.53 -3.70
C ASN A 595 -14.24 -2.49 -3.91
N GLY A 596 -13.79 -1.53 -4.72
CA GLY A 596 -12.38 -1.38 -5.04
C GLY A 596 -11.46 -1.08 -3.84
N PHE A 597 -11.95 -0.42 -2.79
CA PHE A 597 -11.15 -0.15 -1.59
C PHE A 597 -10.82 -1.44 -0.83
N ILE A 598 -11.81 -2.34 -0.70
CA ILE A 598 -11.61 -3.65 -0.07
C ILE A 598 -10.61 -4.47 -0.89
N LEU A 599 -10.75 -4.47 -2.22
CA LEU A 599 -9.83 -5.18 -3.11
C LEU A 599 -8.39 -4.67 -2.99
N ALA A 600 -8.21 -3.36 -2.87
CA ALA A 600 -6.89 -2.77 -2.72
C ALA A 600 -6.25 -3.10 -1.36
N GLU A 601 -7.04 -3.16 -0.28
CA GLU A 601 -6.56 -3.61 1.04
C GLU A 601 -6.15 -5.08 1.02
N GLU A 602 -6.93 -5.95 0.37
CA GLU A 602 -6.57 -7.36 0.22
C GLU A 602 -5.36 -7.57 -0.70
N ASP A 603 -5.21 -6.77 -1.77
CA ASP A 603 -4.01 -6.78 -2.64
C ASP A 603 -2.76 -6.44 -1.84
N LEU A 604 -2.86 -5.43 -0.98
CA LEU A 604 -1.80 -4.98 -0.10
C LEU A 604 -1.40 -6.05 0.92
N LYS A 605 -2.40 -6.70 1.57
CA LYS A 605 -2.16 -7.82 2.50
C LYS A 605 -1.49 -9.01 1.80
N MET A 606 -1.91 -9.33 0.57
CA MET A 606 -1.37 -10.46 -0.20
C MET A 606 0.08 -10.24 -0.65
N ARG A 607 0.46 -9.01 -0.99
CA ARG A 607 1.83 -8.66 -1.44
C ARG A 607 2.81 -8.46 -0.28
N GLY A 608 2.31 -8.14 0.91
CA GLY A 608 3.14 -7.75 2.06
C GLY A 608 3.79 -6.36 1.87
N SER A 609 4.28 -5.79 2.97
CA SER A 609 4.84 -4.43 3.02
C SER A 609 6.16 -4.24 2.24
N GLY A 610 6.88 -5.32 1.91
CA GLY A 610 8.25 -5.26 1.36
C GLY A 610 8.42 -5.31 -0.15
N GLU A 611 7.43 -5.76 -0.94
CA GLU A 611 7.59 -5.96 -2.40
C GLU A 611 6.89 -4.89 -3.27
N ILE A 612 6.03 -4.04 -2.69
CA ILE A 612 5.23 -3.07 -3.47
C ILE A 612 6.08 -2.04 -4.20
N PHE A 613 7.33 -1.89 -3.78
CA PHE A 613 8.25 -0.98 -4.39
C PHE A 613 9.62 -1.63 -4.52
N GLY A 614 9.86 -2.20 -5.70
CA GLY A 614 11.17 -2.71 -6.06
C GLY A 614 12.27 -1.67 -5.80
N THR A 615 13.36 -2.14 -5.17
CA THR A 615 14.64 -1.44 -5.02
C THR A 615 14.58 -0.01 -4.44
N ARG A 616 14.59 0.11 -3.10
CA ARG A 616 15.10 1.28 -2.32
C ARG A 616 14.62 2.69 -2.75
N GLN A 617 13.53 2.83 -3.50
CA GLN A 617 13.09 4.14 -4.02
C GLN A 617 11.57 4.35 -3.94
N SER A 618 10.98 4.23 -2.77
CA SER A 618 9.58 4.58 -2.57
C SER A 618 9.27 5.00 -1.15
N GLY A 619 8.65 6.17 -1.02
CA GLY A 619 8.45 6.89 0.23
C GLY A 619 7.45 6.29 1.23
N LEU A 620 7.45 4.98 1.46
CA LEU A 620 6.91 4.42 2.70
C LEU A 620 8.05 4.30 3.73
N PRO A 621 7.88 4.81 4.96
CA PRO A 621 8.86 4.62 6.01
C PRO A 621 8.97 3.14 6.38
N GLU A 622 10.18 2.64 6.58
CA GLU A 622 10.39 1.37 7.26
C GLU A 622 10.24 1.58 8.77
N PHE A 623 9.19 0.99 9.33
CA PHE A 623 8.97 0.95 10.77
C PHE A 623 9.73 -0.22 11.40
N GLN A 624 10.24 -0.02 12.62
CA GLN A 624 10.97 -1.04 13.36
C GLN A 624 10.06 -2.18 13.81
N VAL A 625 8.81 -1.86 14.21
CA VAL A 625 7.88 -2.82 14.82
C VAL A 625 6.49 -2.76 14.20
N ALA A 626 6.00 -1.57 13.86
CA ALA A 626 4.68 -1.42 13.26
C ALA A 626 4.65 -1.92 11.81
N ASP A 627 3.55 -2.55 11.42
CA ASP A 627 3.23 -2.80 10.02
C ASP A 627 2.01 -1.94 9.67
N ILE A 628 2.17 -1.03 8.70
CA ILE A 628 1.12 -0.07 8.30
C ILE A 628 -0.19 -0.78 7.91
N ILE A 629 -0.07 -1.97 7.33
CA ILE A 629 -1.18 -2.75 6.78
C ILE A 629 -1.90 -3.47 7.93
N GLU A 630 -1.16 -4.22 8.74
CA GLU A 630 -1.75 -4.99 9.84
C GLU A 630 -2.24 -4.08 10.97
N ASP A 631 -1.54 -2.97 11.22
CA ASP A 631 -1.79 -2.05 12.32
C ASP A 631 -2.58 -0.81 11.92
N PHE A 632 -3.32 -0.87 10.79
CA PHE A 632 -4.13 0.26 10.32
C PHE A 632 -5.05 0.88 11.40
N PRO A 633 -5.75 0.10 12.25
CA PRO A 633 -6.57 0.69 13.32
C PRO A 633 -5.76 1.56 14.29
N ILE A 634 -4.51 1.19 14.57
CA ILE A 634 -3.59 1.95 15.42
C ILE A 634 -3.16 3.23 14.68
N LEU A 635 -2.81 3.11 13.40
CA LEU A 635 -2.45 4.25 12.55
C LEU A 635 -3.57 5.30 12.46
N GLU A 636 -4.82 4.86 12.29
CA GLU A 636 -5.96 5.77 12.16
C GLU A 636 -6.20 6.55 13.47
N GLU A 637 -6.12 5.89 14.62
CA GLU A 637 -6.22 6.55 15.91
C GLU A 637 -5.05 7.50 16.18
N ALA A 638 -3.82 7.07 15.89
CA ALA A 638 -2.64 7.91 15.95
C ALA A 638 -2.80 9.20 15.12
N ARG A 639 -3.35 9.09 13.91
CA ARG A 639 -3.63 10.25 13.05
C ARG A 639 -4.68 11.19 13.65
N LYS A 640 -5.78 10.65 14.21
CA LYS A 640 -6.82 11.48 14.83
C LYS A 640 -6.25 12.31 15.99
N VAL A 641 -5.43 11.68 16.83
CA VAL A 641 -4.76 12.37 17.94
C VAL A 641 -3.78 13.39 17.42
N ALA A 642 -2.93 13.03 16.46
CA ALA A 642 -1.95 13.94 15.89
C ALA A 642 -2.61 15.18 15.25
N SER A 643 -3.68 14.97 14.48
CA SER A 643 -4.46 16.05 13.87
C SER A 643 -5.19 16.94 14.88
N TYR A 644 -5.59 16.39 16.03
CA TYR A 644 -6.21 17.16 17.11
C TYR A 644 -5.18 18.03 17.84
N ILE A 645 -3.98 17.50 18.09
CA ILE A 645 -2.90 18.26 18.73
C ILE A 645 -2.41 19.37 17.79
N SER A 646 -2.18 19.05 16.51
CA SER A 646 -1.67 20.01 15.53
C SER A 646 -2.65 21.14 15.18
N SER A 647 -3.96 20.96 15.45
CA SER A 647 -4.96 22.00 15.22
C SER A 647 -5.05 23.05 16.34
N MET A 648 -4.43 22.80 17.50
CA MET A 648 -4.38 23.77 18.59
C MET A 648 -3.28 24.81 18.34
N GLU A 649 -3.63 26.08 18.40
CA GLU A 649 -2.63 27.16 18.38
C GLU A 649 -1.71 27.06 19.60
N GLY A 650 -0.40 27.13 19.38
CA GLY A 650 0.58 27.13 20.47
C GLY A 650 0.78 25.77 21.17
N TRP A 651 0.29 24.65 20.62
CA TRP A 651 0.40 23.33 21.26
C TRP A 651 1.83 22.93 21.66
N LYS A 652 2.86 23.44 20.95
CA LYS A 652 4.27 23.19 21.28
C LYS A 652 4.67 23.75 22.66
N GLU A 653 4.00 24.82 23.11
CA GLU A 653 4.24 25.46 24.41
C GLU A 653 3.30 24.93 25.50
N ASP A 654 2.21 24.26 25.11
CA ASP A 654 1.24 23.67 26.03
C ASP A 654 1.94 22.63 26.95
N PRO A 655 1.85 22.75 28.29
CA PRO A 655 2.45 21.80 29.21
C PRO A 655 2.08 20.34 28.98
N GLU A 656 0.88 20.06 28.46
CA GLU A 656 0.42 18.71 28.15
C GLU A 656 1.16 18.12 26.94
N TRP A 657 1.37 18.92 25.88
CA TRP A 657 1.87 18.44 24.59
C TRP A 657 3.35 18.78 24.32
N ARG A 658 3.96 19.65 25.12
CA ARG A 658 5.35 20.09 24.98
C ARG A 658 6.36 18.93 24.89
N MET A 659 6.11 17.84 25.62
CA MET A 659 6.95 16.63 25.56
C MET A 659 7.03 16.05 24.14
N ILE A 660 5.93 16.10 23.37
CA ILE A 660 5.87 15.61 22.00
C ILE A 660 6.75 16.48 21.11
N ALA A 661 6.64 17.81 21.23
CA ALA A 661 7.44 18.76 20.45
C ALA A 661 8.95 18.55 20.67
N LEU A 662 9.39 18.39 21.92
CA LEU A 662 10.80 18.12 22.27
C LEU A 662 11.33 16.82 21.65
N HIS A 663 10.47 15.82 21.44
CA HIS A 663 10.85 14.56 20.82
C HIS A 663 10.81 14.61 19.28
N LEU A 664 10.05 15.52 18.69
CA LEU A 664 9.99 15.73 17.23
C LEU A 664 11.23 16.49 16.74
N GLU A 665 11.68 17.53 17.45
CA GLU A 665 12.89 18.31 17.14
C GLU A 665 14.16 17.46 17.16
N LYS A 666 14.19 16.38 17.95
CA LYS A 666 15.33 15.44 18.01
C LYS A 666 15.45 14.52 16.77
N LYS A 667 14.45 14.49 15.87
CA LYS A 667 14.36 13.55 14.73
C LYS A 667 14.31 14.26 13.37
N GLU A 668 15.23 15.19 13.10
CA GLU A 668 15.23 16.05 11.90
C GLU A 668 15.52 15.35 10.54
N HIS A 669 15.70 14.03 10.48
CA HIS A 669 16.02 13.35 9.21
C HIS A 669 15.03 12.22 8.91
N LEU A 670 14.13 12.47 7.95
CA LEU A 670 13.50 11.45 7.13
C LEU A 670 14.43 11.22 5.93
N ASP A 671 15.49 10.44 6.12
CA ASP A 671 16.28 9.89 5.02
C ASP A 671 15.84 8.45 4.70
#